data_AF-A0A3D4WR30-F1
#
_entry.id   AF-A0A3D4WR30-F1
#
_cell.length_a   1.000
_cell.length_b   1.000
_cell.length_c   1.000
_cell.angle_alpha   90.00
_cell.angle_beta   90.00
_cell.angle_gamma   90.00
#
_symmetry.space_group_name_H-M   'P 1'
#
loop_
_entity.id
_entity.type
_entity.pdbx_description
1 polymer ?
#
loop_
_entity_poly.entity_id
_entity_poly.type
_entity_poly.pdbx_seq_one_letter_code
_entity_poly.pdbx_strand_id
1 'polypeptide(L)'
;MRKRLVAAIGVILAALVVISPPATATIAPVIAGGGSTAIDVRNSAPVLAPTAAQLSAVRAIAGTATGIRATWDDRYGTPRTLRGDGRWLTGPRAGDHVTVARAFLNDHRDAFGLSAADIAALAVTRDHQLPGTGTHVVNFAQTYAAGTGRVTAVRGGRLSVAVAGDGKVLSYAGNSVRAGELATGFTLSKLDAVIKAAGTVYTPAIQGRLAGFDVVARGPFGGESYVQQAAFVTGQGVRPAFRVLFVKSISEAWDTVIDAATGATLYRANLVAHDAEGTVYENFPGAPGGGTPVIKPFPGYATGPTTLGPNASTYANYSNFLVPADQAPRPVSPTSQFNYVYANNWGRTNGQAVPPSYALDLDPAATNLFWHHNRIHDELYGLGFTESAGNFQGGDPILGLVHAGALSGGAPTYTGRDNAYMLTLPDGIPPWSGMFLWEPINDVFEGPYSDGNFDAGIIEHEYVHGLTNRYVAAEDNSLNSHQSGSQGEGWSDWYALNYLYRNGLQNTAVLGQHVTGNAGRGIRNWSYDANPTGFGDIGYDLGGAEVHSDGEIWTTILWDMRKGLVARYGEAAGGEMAARMVTDAMPLSPADPSFVDTRDAIRSALDNRYHARADYAEIVDTVYDAFARRGLGKQASSVDGNDLDPIPSFEHLNPARNGLLKGAVVNASTGTPIANAKVMLGVFEARVTPLRKTSASGQFAAPVAGGTYSVTVQAPGFGSRTVSGITVQAGKTKSLKFSLAPNLASVANGATVVSATGGNAAKMLDDTEASSWTVAKNGNAVVRLAAPAKISSIQVSAFTTSRFEGLRDFTVQTSTDGVLWQTTLARPNAFSYEIPRPTAPDLHYQVFTLDTPVQAEYIRFWADAPQGETKANVQVAEVQVFSKTVTGIEPLPPQPPDPPVTDTGTIAVANPSVGQVDDTTGVTATAFRSTCAVPPLAVGIDGWGNQLPRSGER
;
A
#
# COMPACT_ATOMS: atom_id res chain seq x y z
N MET A 1 35.49 22.40 -61.95
CA MET A 1 36.50 23.42 -62.34
C MET A 1 36.20 24.72 -61.59
N ARG A 2 37.26 25.36 -61.09
CA ARG A 2 37.40 26.67 -60.40
C ARG A 2 36.30 27.73 -60.70
N LYS A 3 35.62 28.26 -59.67
CA LYS A 3 35.87 29.51 -58.91
C LYS A 3 35.51 30.84 -59.63
N ARG A 4 34.62 31.59 -58.95
CA ARG A 4 34.64 33.07 -58.70
C ARG A 4 34.26 33.98 -59.88
N LEU A 5 33.59 35.14 -59.75
CA LEU A 5 32.99 35.95 -58.67
C LEU A 5 32.22 37.12 -59.37
N VAL A 6 31.53 37.95 -58.57
CA VAL A 6 31.25 39.41 -58.76
C VAL A 6 29.80 39.85 -59.11
N ALA A 7 29.14 40.33 -58.05
CA ALA A 7 28.44 41.62 -57.81
C ALA A 7 27.25 42.12 -58.67
N ALA A 8 26.10 42.17 -57.99
CA ALA A 8 25.30 43.36 -57.59
C ALA A 8 24.97 44.49 -58.57
N ILE A 9 23.65 44.79 -58.64
CA ILE A 9 22.86 46.05 -58.69
C ILE A 9 21.42 45.59 -59.06
N GLY A 10 20.28 46.09 -58.61
CA GLY A 10 19.84 47.27 -57.88
C GLY A 10 18.31 47.19 -57.65
N VAL A 11 17.80 48.12 -56.88
CA VAL A 11 16.49 48.19 -56.19
C VAL A 11 15.35 48.70 -57.09
N ILE A 12 14.09 48.32 -56.83
CA ILE A 12 12.91 49.22 -56.70
C ILE A 12 11.70 48.50 -56.05
N LEU A 13 11.03 49.24 -55.16
CA LEU A 13 9.93 48.96 -54.24
C LEU A 13 8.59 48.52 -54.88
N ALA A 14 7.84 47.69 -54.15
CA ALA A 14 6.42 47.90 -53.88
C ALA A 14 6.04 47.29 -52.52
N ALA A 15 5.36 48.08 -51.69
CA ALA A 15 4.95 47.75 -50.34
C ALA A 15 3.57 47.09 -50.29
N LEU A 16 3.39 46.07 -49.43
CA LEU A 16 2.16 45.85 -48.68
C LEU A 16 2.46 45.01 -47.41
N VAL A 17 2.04 45.55 -46.27
CA VAL A 17 2.13 45.04 -44.87
C VAL A 17 1.04 43.94 -44.73
N VAL A 18 1.06 42.89 -43.91
CA VAL A 18 1.36 42.73 -42.46
C VAL A 18 1.48 41.21 -42.11
N ILE A 19 2.20 40.93 -41.01
CA ILE A 19 2.13 39.79 -40.04
C ILE A 19 3.22 38.69 -40.12
N SER A 20 4.27 38.92 -39.31
CA SER A 20 5.14 38.04 -38.47
C SER A 20 5.61 36.63 -38.91
N PRO A 21 6.93 36.36 -38.89
CA PRO A 21 7.54 35.02 -38.97
C PRO A 21 7.85 34.45 -37.56
N PRO A 22 8.32 33.19 -37.42
CA PRO A 22 9.77 33.02 -37.35
C PRO A 22 10.28 31.72 -38.00
N ALA A 23 11.41 31.82 -38.70
CA ALA A 23 12.27 30.67 -38.98
C ALA A 23 13.62 30.87 -38.26
N THR A 24 13.88 29.95 -37.34
CA THR A 24 15.17 29.30 -37.06
C THR A 24 16.41 30.18 -36.79
N ALA A 25 16.80 30.23 -35.51
CA ALA A 25 18.21 30.25 -35.13
C ALA A 25 18.53 28.90 -34.46
N THR A 26 19.28 28.06 -35.17
CA THR A 26 19.88 26.83 -34.65
C THR A 26 20.99 27.19 -33.65
N ILE A 27 20.84 26.74 -32.40
CA ILE A 27 21.93 26.63 -31.44
C ILE A 27 22.40 25.18 -31.49
N ALA A 28 23.66 24.97 -31.87
CA ALA A 28 24.31 23.68 -31.73
C ALA A 28 24.47 23.36 -30.23
N PRO A 29 24.18 22.12 -29.78
CA PRO A 29 24.45 21.72 -28.42
C PRO A 29 25.97 21.53 -28.25
N VAL A 30 26.58 22.35 -27.40
CA VAL A 30 27.82 21.92 -26.75
C VAL A 30 27.39 20.94 -25.67
N ILE A 31 27.68 19.67 -25.92
CA ILE A 31 27.59 18.61 -24.91
C ILE A 31 28.57 18.97 -23.78
N ALA A 32 28.02 19.28 -22.61
CA ALA A 32 28.63 19.01 -21.32
C ALA A 32 27.51 18.44 -20.44
N GLY A 33 27.58 17.14 -20.18
CA GLY A 33 26.60 16.44 -19.35
C GLY A 33 26.69 16.83 -17.88
N GLY A 34 25.60 16.53 -17.16
CA GLY A 34 25.61 16.03 -15.79
C GLY A 34 25.93 17.02 -14.65
N GLY A 35 24.91 17.31 -13.84
CA GLY A 35 25.04 17.32 -12.38
C GLY A 35 25.61 18.56 -11.69
N SER A 36 24.87 19.04 -10.69
CA SER A 36 25.30 19.17 -9.28
C SER A 36 26.75 19.56 -8.93
N THR A 37 27.50 20.34 -9.70
CA THR A 37 28.86 20.69 -9.26
C THR A 37 28.83 21.87 -8.29
N ALA A 38 28.75 21.55 -6.99
CA ALA A 38 29.15 22.49 -5.95
C ALA A 38 30.58 22.96 -6.26
N ILE A 39 30.79 24.28 -6.33
CA ILE A 39 32.09 24.88 -6.56
C ILE A 39 32.57 25.45 -5.24
N ASP A 40 33.79 25.12 -4.83
CA ASP A 40 34.51 25.83 -3.78
C ASP A 40 36.00 25.82 -4.13
N VAL A 41 36.53 26.97 -4.54
CA VAL A 41 37.95 27.10 -4.95
C VAL A 41 38.94 26.77 -3.84
N ARG A 42 38.48 26.64 -2.59
CA ARG A 42 39.32 26.25 -1.45
C ARG A 42 39.52 24.74 -1.37
N ASN A 43 38.67 23.93 -2.00
CA ASN A 43 38.80 22.47 -1.97
C ASN A 43 40.03 21.97 -2.74
N SER A 44 40.57 22.79 -3.65
CA SER A 44 41.80 22.51 -4.40
C SER A 44 43.04 23.22 -3.81
N ALA A 45 42.90 23.90 -2.67
CA ALA A 45 44.01 24.58 -2.00
C ALA A 45 44.80 23.62 -1.08
N PRO A 46 46.10 23.85 -0.85
CA PRO A 46 46.88 23.07 0.12
C PRO A 46 46.28 23.13 1.53
N VAL A 47 46.31 22.00 2.24
CA VAL A 47 45.92 21.92 3.66
C VAL A 47 46.81 22.84 4.49
N LEU A 48 46.19 23.69 5.31
CA LEU A 48 46.87 24.56 6.25
C LEU A 48 46.92 23.92 7.64
N ALA A 49 48.11 23.50 8.05
CA ALA A 49 48.34 23.02 9.40
C ALA A 49 48.23 24.15 10.46
N PRO A 50 47.81 23.82 11.69
CA PRO A 50 47.91 24.73 12.83
C PRO A 50 49.36 25.16 13.10
N THR A 51 49.58 26.41 13.48
CA THR A 51 50.93 26.84 13.89
C THR A 51 51.31 26.28 15.27
N ALA A 52 52.61 26.21 15.57
CA ALA A 52 53.08 25.82 16.89
C ALA A 52 52.50 26.69 18.02
N ALA A 53 52.33 28.00 17.75
CA ALA A 53 51.70 28.94 18.67
C ALA A 53 50.22 28.62 18.91
N GLN A 54 49.46 28.29 17.85
CA GLN A 54 48.05 27.88 17.97
C GLN A 54 47.91 26.56 18.74
N LEU A 55 48.75 25.57 18.45
CA LEU A 55 48.78 24.30 19.18
C LEU A 55 49.08 24.52 20.67
N SER A 56 50.05 25.38 20.98
CA SER A 56 50.39 25.75 22.36
C SER A 56 49.25 26.50 23.05
N ALA A 57 48.61 27.46 22.37
CA ALA A 57 47.51 28.23 22.90
C ALA A 57 46.26 27.36 23.17
N VAL A 58 45.92 26.43 22.27
CA VAL A 58 44.82 25.48 22.49
C VAL A 58 45.12 24.53 23.65
N ARG A 59 46.37 24.07 23.81
CA ARG A 59 46.80 23.30 24.99
C ARG A 59 46.70 24.13 26.27
N ALA A 60 47.00 25.42 26.24
CA ALA A 60 46.86 26.30 27.40
C ALA A 60 45.39 26.51 27.81
N ILE A 61 44.45 26.56 26.86
CA ILE A 61 43.00 26.52 27.14
C ILE A 61 42.63 25.22 27.87
N ALA A 62 43.29 24.11 27.52
CA ALA A 62 43.06 22.81 28.14
C ALA A 62 43.71 22.65 29.54
N GLY A 63 44.72 23.45 29.87
CA GLY A 63 45.54 23.28 31.08
C GLY A 63 46.25 21.92 31.12
N THR A 64 46.52 21.40 32.33
CA THR A 64 47.03 20.02 32.56
C THR A 64 45.92 18.96 32.60
N ALA A 65 44.67 19.34 32.32
CA ALA A 65 43.52 18.48 32.51
C ALA A 65 43.22 17.62 31.26
N THR A 66 43.08 16.31 31.45
CA THR A 66 42.59 15.39 30.41
C THR A 66 41.11 15.66 30.11
N GLY A 67 40.71 15.71 28.83
CA GLY A 67 39.30 15.73 28.40
C GLY A 67 38.80 16.94 27.58
N ILE A 68 39.66 17.85 27.13
CA ILE A 68 39.29 18.90 26.15
C ILE A 68 39.67 18.45 24.74
N ARG A 69 38.69 18.42 23.84
CA ARG A 69 38.84 18.00 22.45
C ARG A 69 38.84 19.22 21.54
N ALA A 70 39.92 19.38 20.78
CA ALA A 70 40.03 20.34 19.69
C ALA A 70 39.97 19.63 18.35
N THR A 71 39.21 20.19 17.40
CA THR A 71 39.32 19.84 15.98
C THR A 71 39.79 21.06 15.21
N TRP A 72 40.37 20.87 14.02
CA TRP A 72 40.99 21.92 13.22
C TRP A 72 40.30 22.05 11.87
N ASP A 73 40.24 23.27 11.33
CA ASP A 73 39.79 23.53 9.96
C ASP A 73 41.00 23.55 9.04
N ASP A 74 41.14 22.48 8.24
CA ASP A 74 42.26 22.27 7.33
C ASP A 74 42.37 23.32 6.21
N ARG A 75 41.37 24.19 6.04
CA ARG A 75 41.42 25.32 5.08
C ARG A 75 42.09 26.56 5.66
N TYR A 76 42.17 26.67 6.99
CA TYR A 76 42.58 27.89 7.68
C TYR A 76 43.63 27.66 8.78
N GLY A 77 43.85 26.41 9.18
CA GLY A 77 44.75 26.04 10.28
C GLY A 77 44.34 26.66 11.61
N THR A 78 43.04 26.85 11.84
CA THR A 78 42.42 27.41 13.06
C THR A 78 41.50 26.37 13.71
N PRO A 79 41.17 26.50 15.00
CA PRO A 79 40.26 25.56 15.66
C PRO A 79 38.89 25.57 14.99
N ARG A 80 38.33 24.39 14.73
CA ARG A 80 36.96 24.20 14.25
C ARG A 80 35.98 23.98 15.40
N THR A 81 36.38 23.21 16.40
CA THR A 81 35.62 23.05 17.65
C THR A 81 36.56 22.99 18.84
N LEU A 82 36.17 23.61 19.96
CA LEU A 82 36.76 23.37 21.28
C LEU A 82 35.63 23.00 22.23
N ARG A 83 35.71 21.82 22.86
CA ARG A 83 34.72 21.40 23.88
C ARG A 83 35.39 20.54 24.94
N GLY A 84 34.91 20.64 26.18
CA GLY A 84 35.26 19.71 27.26
C GLY A 84 34.22 18.60 27.39
N ASP A 85 34.66 17.36 27.61
CA ASP A 85 33.75 16.26 27.98
C ASP A 85 33.25 16.49 29.42
N GLY A 86 32.06 17.08 29.56
CA GLY A 86 31.42 17.37 30.86
C GLY A 86 32.05 18.56 31.63
N ARG A 87 32.77 19.46 30.95
CA ARG A 87 33.50 20.58 31.58
C ARG A 87 33.38 21.88 30.78
N TRP A 88 33.54 23.00 31.49
CA TRP A 88 33.59 24.35 30.93
C TRP A 88 35.01 24.70 30.48
N LEU A 89 35.12 25.51 29.42
CA LEU A 89 36.40 26.04 28.91
C LEU A 89 36.94 27.18 29.79
N THR A 90 36.08 27.84 30.57
CA THR A 90 36.46 28.93 31.49
C THR A 90 35.74 28.81 32.83
N GLY A 91 36.22 29.54 33.83
CA GLY A 91 35.42 29.88 35.02
C GLY A 91 34.33 30.92 34.71
N PRO A 92 33.45 31.23 35.70
CA PRO A 92 32.44 32.28 35.58
C PRO A 92 33.07 33.66 35.29
N ARG A 93 32.39 34.48 34.49
CA ARG A 93 32.78 35.86 34.19
C ARG A 93 31.56 36.77 34.18
N ALA A 94 31.64 37.90 34.88
CA ALA A 94 30.57 38.90 34.88
C ALA A 94 30.51 39.65 33.53
N GLY A 95 29.29 39.93 33.06
CA GLY A 95 29.00 40.64 31.81
C GLY A 95 27.85 40.00 31.04
N ASP A 96 27.33 40.69 30.02
CA ASP A 96 26.42 40.05 29.07
C ASP A 96 27.14 38.97 28.25
N HIS A 97 26.38 38.03 27.69
CA HIS A 97 26.93 36.88 26.97
C HIS A 97 27.82 37.26 25.78
N VAL A 98 27.51 38.36 25.09
CA VAL A 98 28.32 38.86 23.95
C VAL A 98 29.67 39.38 24.44
N THR A 99 29.67 40.13 25.54
CA THR A 99 30.87 40.66 26.20
C THR A 99 31.75 39.52 26.70
N VAL A 100 31.17 38.51 27.36
CA VAL A 100 31.89 37.32 27.84
C VAL A 100 32.46 36.52 26.67
N ALA A 101 31.68 36.29 25.62
CA ALA A 101 32.12 35.59 24.43
C ALA A 101 33.28 36.29 23.71
N ARG A 102 33.19 37.62 23.53
CA ARG A 102 34.25 38.42 22.91
C ARG A 102 35.52 38.43 23.75
N ALA A 103 35.38 38.47 25.07
CA ALA A 103 36.52 38.46 25.97
C ALA A 103 37.22 37.09 26.00
N PHE A 104 36.48 35.97 25.96
CA PHE A 104 37.06 34.64 25.75
C PHE A 104 37.89 34.57 24.46
N LEU A 105 37.36 35.07 23.34
CA LEU A 105 38.11 35.11 22.08
C LEU A 105 39.39 35.97 22.22
N ASN A 106 39.31 37.09 22.93
CA ASN A 106 40.43 38.02 23.11
C ASN A 106 41.55 37.45 24.01
N ASP A 107 41.16 36.78 25.09
CA ASP A 107 42.08 36.14 26.03
C ASP A 107 42.82 34.94 25.38
N HIS A 108 42.23 34.37 24.34
CA HIS A 108 42.77 33.23 23.59
C HIS A 108 43.03 33.53 22.10
N ARG A 109 43.32 34.79 21.77
CA ARG A 109 43.47 35.28 20.39
C ARG A 109 44.49 34.48 19.55
N ASP A 110 45.56 34.00 20.18
CA ASP A 110 46.60 33.20 19.53
C ASP A 110 46.08 31.83 19.07
N ALA A 111 45.09 31.25 19.76
CA ALA A 111 44.46 30.00 19.34
C ALA A 111 43.68 30.18 18.03
N PHE A 112 42.98 31.31 17.89
CA PHE A 112 42.16 31.64 16.72
C PHE A 112 42.93 32.34 15.60
N GLY A 113 44.18 32.76 15.87
CA GLY A 113 45.02 33.51 14.93
C GLY A 113 44.52 34.92 14.64
N LEU A 114 43.85 35.56 15.61
CA LEU A 114 43.24 36.88 15.47
C LEU A 114 44.00 37.93 16.28
N SER A 115 43.97 39.19 15.84
CA SER A 115 44.39 40.33 16.67
C SER A 115 43.25 40.84 17.55
N ALA A 116 43.59 41.66 18.55
CA ALA A 116 42.57 42.36 19.35
C ALA A 116 41.67 43.26 18.49
N ALA A 117 42.24 43.87 17.44
CA ALA A 117 41.48 44.69 16.50
C ALA A 117 40.49 43.86 15.67
N ASP A 118 40.88 42.64 15.24
CA ASP A 118 39.98 41.74 14.52
C ASP A 118 38.81 41.31 15.39
N ILE A 119 39.10 40.99 16.66
CA ILE A 119 38.09 40.57 17.64
C ILE A 119 37.14 41.71 17.97
N ALA A 120 37.64 42.94 18.12
CA ALA A 120 36.80 44.12 18.29
C ALA A 120 35.91 44.38 17.06
N ALA A 121 36.42 44.11 15.85
CA ALA A 121 35.70 44.29 14.60
C ALA A 121 34.71 43.15 14.25
N LEU A 122 34.63 42.09 15.04
CA LEU A 122 33.65 41.02 14.82
C LEU A 122 32.22 41.56 14.93
N ALA A 123 31.45 41.37 13.87
CA ALA A 123 30.02 41.67 13.86
C ALA A 123 29.26 40.58 14.61
N VAL A 124 28.39 40.98 15.55
CA VAL A 124 27.44 40.05 16.17
C VAL A 124 26.36 39.75 15.14
N THR A 125 26.24 38.48 14.77
CA THR A 125 25.25 38.02 13.77
C THR A 125 24.05 37.37 14.42
N ARG A 126 24.23 36.82 15.62
CA ARG A 126 23.15 36.29 16.44
C ARG A 126 23.60 36.23 17.89
N ASP A 127 22.70 36.54 18.80
CA ASP A 127 22.77 36.15 20.21
C ASP A 127 21.46 35.40 20.50
N HIS A 128 21.55 34.09 20.71
CA HIS A 128 20.38 33.23 20.86
C HIS A 128 20.44 32.44 22.17
N GLN A 129 19.47 32.68 23.04
CA GLN A 129 19.27 31.88 24.24
C GLN A 129 18.66 30.52 23.87
N LEU A 130 19.31 29.44 24.29
CA LEU A 130 18.76 28.09 24.20
C LEU A 130 17.61 27.94 25.22
N PRO A 131 16.37 27.65 24.78
CA PRO A 131 15.21 27.59 25.67
C PRO A 131 15.44 26.70 26.90
N GLY A 132 15.12 27.22 28.10
CA GLY A 132 15.18 26.47 29.36
C GLY A 132 16.57 26.25 29.97
N THR A 133 17.66 26.68 29.32
CA THR A 133 19.03 26.41 29.81
C THR A 133 19.77 27.63 30.35
N GLY A 134 19.30 28.85 30.05
CA GLY A 134 20.04 30.08 30.34
C GLY A 134 21.32 30.27 29.52
N THR A 135 21.67 29.35 28.62
CA THR A 135 22.87 29.43 27.79
C THR A 135 22.60 30.19 26.51
N HIS A 136 23.46 31.15 26.19
CA HIS A 136 23.43 31.90 24.94
C HIS A 136 24.49 31.40 23.97
N VAL A 137 24.09 31.13 22.72
CA VAL A 137 25.01 30.89 21.61
C VAL A 137 25.23 32.21 20.90
N VAL A 138 26.41 32.80 21.09
CA VAL A 138 26.80 34.06 20.47
C VAL A 138 27.57 33.77 19.18
N ASN A 139 26.98 34.14 18.04
CA ASN A 139 27.57 33.97 16.72
C ASN A 139 28.15 35.28 16.19
N PHE A 140 29.45 35.27 15.90
CA PHE A 140 30.18 36.36 15.27
C PHE A 140 30.51 36.05 13.80
N ALA A 141 30.68 37.12 13.02
CA ALA A 141 31.30 37.07 11.72
C ALA A 141 32.49 38.02 11.62
N GLN A 142 33.59 37.55 11.04
CA GLN A 142 34.71 38.41 10.65
C GLN A 142 34.26 39.43 9.63
N THR A 143 34.72 40.66 9.81
CA THR A 143 34.49 41.76 8.88
C THR A 143 35.82 42.37 8.48
N TYR A 144 35.89 42.91 7.28
CA TYR A 144 37.11 43.49 6.72
C TYR A 144 36.83 44.91 6.23
N ALA A 145 37.80 45.81 6.38
CA ALA A 145 37.68 47.19 5.92
C ALA A 145 37.58 47.25 4.40
N ALA A 146 36.58 47.97 3.88
CA ALA A 146 36.35 48.17 2.45
C ALA A 146 35.92 49.63 2.21
N GLY A 147 36.84 50.46 1.74
CA GLY A 147 36.61 51.90 1.64
C GLY A 147 36.32 52.53 3.01
N THR A 148 35.22 53.29 3.12
CA THR A 148 34.75 53.89 4.39
C THR A 148 33.91 52.95 5.25
N GLY A 149 33.61 51.73 4.77
CA GLY A 149 32.77 50.75 5.45
C GLY A 149 33.49 49.43 5.76
N ARG A 150 32.71 48.43 6.17
CA ARG A 150 33.20 47.06 6.38
C ARG A 150 32.30 46.06 5.66
N VAL A 151 32.90 45.02 5.10
CA VAL A 151 32.18 43.90 4.48
C VAL A 151 32.36 42.64 5.30
N THR A 152 31.29 41.84 5.40
CA THR A 152 31.28 40.61 6.19
C THR A 152 31.84 39.44 5.39
N ALA A 153 32.59 38.57 6.07
CA ALA A 153 33.03 37.30 5.53
C ALA A 153 31.84 36.37 5.22
N VAL A 154 31.85 35.76 4.04
CA VAL A 154 30.85 34.75 3.62
C VAL A 154 31.52 33.41 3.38
N ARG A 155 30.79 32.34 3.70
CA ARG A 155 31.24 30.94 3.56
C ARG A 155 32.55 30.61 4.29
N GLY A 156 32.97 31.46 5.23
CA GLY A 156 34.15 31.35 6.10
C GLY A 156 34.15 32.51 7.11
N GLY A 157 35.00 32.45 8.14
CA GLY A 157 35.13 33.52 9.13
C GLY A 157 33.96 33.67 10.10
N ARG A 158 33.35 32.54 10.51
CA ARG A 158 32.29 32.48 11.53
C ARG A 158 32.82 31.91 12.83
N LEU A 159 32.43 32.51 13.94
CA LEU A 159 32.84 32.10 15.29
C LEU A 159 31.61 32.00 16.16
N SER A 160 31.44 30.91 16.89
CA SER A 160 30.31 30.69 17.80
C SER A 160 30.84 30.32 19.17
N VAL A 161 30.35 31.01 20.20
CA VAL A 161 30.74 30.77 21.59
C VAL A 161 29.47 30.52 22.39
N ALA A 162 29.38 29.36 23.04
CA ALA A 162 28.27 29.05 23.95
C ALA A 162 28.64 29.51 25.36
N VAL A 163 27.88 30.46 25.90
CA VAL A 163 28.09 31.08 27.22
C VAL A 163 26.90 30.75 28.12
N ALA A 164 27.14 30.07 29.23
CA ALA A 164 26.11 29.76 30.22
C ALA A 164 25.64 31.01 30.97
N GLY A 165 24.48 30.92 31.64
CA GLY A 165 23.89 32.05 32.36
C GLY A 165 24.74 32.61 33.52
N ASP A 166 25.74 31.85 33.99
CA ASP A 166 26.72 32.30 34.99
C ASP A 166 28.03 32.82 34.36
N GLY A 167 28.08 32.98 33.03
CA GLY A 167 29.22 33.53 32.30
C GLY A 167 30.36 32.55 32.04
N LYS A 168 30.15 31.24 32.24
CA LYS A 168 31.12 30.21 31.82
C LYS A 168 31.01 29.92 30.32
N VAL A 169 32.15 29.72 29.65
CA VAL A 169 32.17 29.28 28.26
C VAL A 169 32.11 27.76 28.20
N LEU A 170 31.08 27.21 27.53
CA LEU A 170 30.89 25.77 27.36
C LEU A 170 31.69 25.21 26.19
N SER A 171 31.63 25.91 25.06
CA SER A 171 32.24 25.44 23.82
C SER A 171 32.47 26.58 22.83
N TYR A 172 33.38 26.31 21.91
CA TYR A 172 33.59 27.10 20.70
C TYR A 172 33.34 26.23 19.48
N ALA A 173 32.69 26.79 18.46
CA ALA A 173 32.60 26.20 17.13
C ALA A 173 32.74 27.30 16.06
N GLY A 174 33.58 27.08 15.06
CA GLY A 174 33.82 28.10 14.04
C GLY A 174 34.68 27.63 12.88
N ASN A 175 34.91 28.56 11.98
CA ASN A 175 35.85 28.47 10.86
C ASN A 175 36.53 29.83 10.68
N SER A 176 37.05 30.38 11.79
CA SER A 176 37.77 31.65 11.77
C SER A 176 38.97 31.57 10.85
N VAL A 177 39.29 32.67 10.19
CA VAL A 177 40.50 32.81 9.38
C VAL A 177 41.47 33.68 10.15
N ARG A 178 42.76 33.38 10.03
CA ARG A 178 43.83 34.19 10.63
C ARG A 178 43.70 35.65 10.18
N ALA A 179 44.22 36.57 10.99
CA ALA A 179 44.23 37.99 10.71
C ALA A 179 44.75 38.29 9.29
N GLY A 180 44.07 39.20 8.58
CA GLY A 180 44.38 39.53 7.20
C GLY A 180 43.54 40.69 6.67
N GLU A 181 43.92 41.20 5.51
CA GLU A 181 43.27 42.35 4.86
C GLU A 181 42.71 41.97 3.49
N LEU A 182 41.77 42.78 3.00
CA LEU A 182 41.18 42.60 1.66
C LEU A 182 42.21 42.92 0.58
N ALA A 183 42.46 41.94 -0.31
CA ALA A 183 43.60 41.97 -1.23
C ALA A 183 43.53 43.04 -2.35
N THR A 184 42.39 43.70 -2.58
CA THR A 184 42.14 44.79 -3.54
C THR A 184 40.72 45.38 -3.34
N GLY A 185 40.35 46.45 -4.04
CA GLY A 185 38.97 47.02 -4.05
C GLY A 185 37.97 46.29 -4.98
N PHE A 186 36.72 46.72 -4.98
CA PHE A 186 35.63 46.18 -5.84
C PHE A 186 35.69 46.81 -7.24
N THR A 187 36.09 46.05 -8.26
CA THR A 187 36.19 46.54 -9.66
C THR A 187 34.88 46.34 -10.45
N LEU A 188 34.21 45.21 -10.24
CA LEU A 188 32.90 44.92 -10.83
C LEU A 188 31.77 45.59 -10.05
N SER A 189 30.66 45.89 -10.73
CA SER A 189 29.43 46.30 -10.08
C SER A 189 28.67 45.09 -9.51
N LYS A 190 27.72 45.36 -8.61
CA LYS A 190 26.78 44.34 -8.10
C LYS A 190 25.98 43.70 -9.23
N LEU A 191 25.58 44.48 -10.24
CA LEU A 191 24.82 43.99 -11.39
C LEU A 191 25.67 43.07 -12.29
N ASP A 192 26.96 43.39 -12.48
CA ASP A 192 27.89 42.51 -13.20
C ASP A 192 28.01 41.15 -12.51
N ALA A 193 28.07 41.12 -11.18
CA ALA A 193 28.10 39.87 -10.43
C ALA A 193 26.82 39.04 -10.60
N VAL A 194 25.64 39.65 -10.69
CA VAL A 194 24.40 38.90 -10.95
C VAL A 194 24.38 38.34 -12.37
N ILE A 195 24.87 39.09 -13.37
CA ILE A 195 25.04 38.59 -14.74
C ILE A 195 25.97 37.38 -14.77
N LYS A 196 27.11 37.45 -14.05
CA LYS A 196 28.04 36.33 -13.92
C LYS A 196 27.43 35.12 -13.22
N ALA A 197 26.62 35.33 -12.18
CA ALA A 197 25.93 34.25 -11.49
C ALA A 197 24.87 33.57 -12.37
N ALA A 198 24.14 34.35 -13.19
CA ALA A 198 23.12 33.87 -14.11
C ALA A 198 23.69 33.03 -15.26
N GLY A 199 24.93 33.29 -15.68
CA GLY A 199 25.59 32.56 -16.77
C GLY A 199 24.97 32.80 -18.16
N THR A 200 24.09 33.80 -18.28
CA THR A 200 23.41 34.20 -19.53
C THR A 200 23.29 35.71 -19.61
N VAL A 201 23.04 36.22 -20.82
CA VAL A 201 22.92 37.66 -21.07
C VAL A 201 21.49 38.12 -20.76
N TYR A 202 21.36 39.07 -19.83
CA TYR A 202 20.11 39.78 -19.54
C TYR A 202 20.42 41.14 -18.91
N THR A 203 19.41 42.01 -18.78
CA THR A 203 19.55 43.35 -18.19
C THR A 203 18.96 43.36 -16.77
N PRO A 204 19.79 43.22 -15.71
CA PRO A 204 19.31 43.28 -14.34
C PRO A 204 19.05 44.73 -13.89
N ALA A 205 18.10 44.91 -12.99
CA ALA A 205 17.80 46.20 -12.37
C ALA A 205 17.56 46.02 -10.86
N ILE A 206 18.16 46.89 -10.04
CA ILE A 206 17.90 46.91 -8.59
C ILE A 206 16.54 47.57 -8.36
N GLN A 207 15.67 46.91 -7.59
CA GLN A 207 14.30 47.37 -7.29
C GLN A 207 14.10 47.71 -5.80
N GLY A 208 15.02 47.33 -4.94
CA GLY A 208 14.90 47.61 -3.51
C GLY A 208 16.05 47.03 -2.72
N ARG A 209 15.91 47.05 -1.40
CA ARG A 209 16.87 46.49 -0.46
C ARG A 209 16.15 45.69 0.62
N LEU A 210 16.65 44.48 0.91
CA LEU A 210 16.08 43.59 1.91
C LEU A 210 17.20 42.84 2.63
N ALA A 211 17.16 42.84 3.97
CA ALA A 211 18.07 42.07 4.83
C ALA A 211 19.57 42.22 4.48
N GLY A 212 20.00 43.41 4.07
CA GLY A 212 21.38 43.71 3.70
C GLY A 212 21.73 43.53 2.22
N PHE A 213 20.87 42.87 1.45
CA PHE A 213 21.02 42.65 0.00
C PHE A 213 20.27 43.71 -0.81
N ASP A 214 20.82 44.06 -1.97
CA ASP A 214 20.05 44.72 -3.02
C ASP A 214 19.23 43.65 -3.74
N VAL A 215 17.93 43.94 -3.91
CA VAL A 215 16.96 43.09 -4.59
C VAL A 215 17.01 43.43 -6.07
N VAL A 216 17.30 42.44 -6.90
CA VAL A 216 17.37 42.54 -8.36
C VAL A 216 16.12 41.91 -8.95
N ALA A 217 15.46 42.66 -9.84
CA ALA A 217 14.25 42.23 -10.54
C ALA A 217 14.42 40.83 -11.14
N ARG A 218 13.36 40.00 -11.04
CA ARG A 218 13.39 38.60 -11.51
C ARG A 218 13.81 38.41 -12.97
N GLY A 219 13.56 39.40 -13.83
CA GLY A 219 13.81 39.29 -15.26
C GLY A 219 13.13 38.03 -15.84
N PRO A 220 13.85 37.21 -16.64
CA PRO A 220 13.31 35.97 -17.21
C PRO A 220 13.34 34.76 -16.26
N PHE A 221 13.74 34.92 -15.00
CA PHE A 221 13.98 33.81 -14.07
C PHE A 221 12.82 33.56 -13.09
N GLY A 222 12.86 32.41 -12.43
CA GLY A 222 11.82 31.93 -11.51
C GLY A 222 11.58 32.80 -10.27
N GLY A 223 12.50 33.72 -9.93
CA GLY A 223 12.35 34.62 -8.81
C GLY A 223 13.30 35.82 -8.84
N GLU A 224 13.13 36.74 -7.90
CA GLU A 224 14.08 37.84 -7.66
C GLU A 224 15.45 37.28 -7.28
N SER A 225 16.50 38.05 -7.57
CA SER A 225 17.87 37.72 -7.16
C SER A 225 18.38 38.72 -6.13
N TYR A 226 19.30 38.31 -5.28
CA TYR A 226 19.78 39.12 -4.17
C TYR A 226 21.29 39.24 -4.22
N VAL A 227 21.82 40.47 -4.19
CA VAL A 227 23.26 40.70 -4.26
C VAL A 227 23.75 41.63 -3.16
N GLN A 228 24.88 41.27 -2.55
CA GLN A 228 25.57 42.13 -1.58
C GLN A 228 27.08 42.02 -1.72
N GLN A 229 27.78 43.06 -1.26
CA GLN A 229 29.23 43.00 -1.08
C GLN A 229 29.59 42.05 0.06
N ALA A 230 30.67 41.31 -0.12
CA ALA A 230 31.15 40.33 0.82
C ALA A 230 32.68 40.22 0.75
N ALA A 231 33.26 39.57 1.75
CA ALA A 231 34.63 39.09 1.71
C ALA A 231 34.63 37.56 1.57
N PHE A 232 35.35 37.03 0.58
CA PHE A 232 35.57 35.58 0.44
C PHE A 232 36.95 35.23 0.99
N VAL A 233 36.97 34.46 2.07
CA VAL A 233 38.18 34.17 2.84
C VAL A 233 38.82 32.85 2.40
N THR A 234 40.10 32.89 2.05
CA THR A 234 40.88 31.72 1.61
C THR A 234 42.13 31.55 2.50
N GLY A 235 42.78 30.39 2.43
CA GLY A 235 44.04 30.16 3.14
C GLY A 235 45.21 31.06 2.70
N GLN A 236 45.09 31.72 1.54
CA GLN A 236 46.11 32.60 0.94
C GLN A 236 45.79 34.09 1.11
N GLY A 237 44.67 34.44 1.76
CA GLY A 237 44.23 35.82 1.94
C GLY A 237 42.73 36.03 1.70
N VAL A 238 42.28 37.28 1.87
CA VAL A 238 40.86 37.66 1.82
C VAL A 238 40.56 38.39 0.51
N ARG A 239 39.59 37.88 -0.26
CA ARG A 239 39.21 38.45 -1.56
C ARG A 239 37.95 39.31 -1.46
N PRO A 240 37.90 40.49 -2.12
CA PRO A 240 36.63 41.20 -2.30
C PRO A 240 35.71 40.38 -3.21
N ALA A 241 34.45 40.22 -2.84
CA ALA A 241 33.52 39.37 -3.56
C ALA A 241 32.08 39.88 -3.47
N PHE A 242 31.22 39.41 -4.38
CA PHE A 242 29.78 39.58 -4.28
C PHE A 242 29.14 38.24 -3.93
N ARG A 243 28.29 38.22 -2.91
CA ARG A 243 27.40 37.08 -2.65
C ARG A 243 26.11 37.31 -3.41
N VAL A 244 25.78 36.40 -4.30
CA VAL A 244 24.59 36.42 -5.14
C VAL A 244 23.74 35.20 -4.81
N LEU A 245 22.53 35.43 -4.29
CA LEU A 245 21.49 34.41 -4.23
C LEU A 245 20.70 34.51 -5.53
N PHE A 246 20.81 33.50 -6.37
CA PHE A 246 20.24 33.50 -7.72
C PHE A 246 19.20 32.38 -7.85
N VAL A 247 17.98 32.74 -8.23
CA VAL A 247 16.87 31.81 -8.43
C VAL A 247 16.59 31.71 -9.92
N LYS A 248 16.99 30.60 -10.55
CA LYS A 248 16.78 30.39 -11.99
C LYS A 248 15.41 29.78 -12.27
N SER A 249 15.04 28.74 -11.53
CA SER A 249 13.75 28.04 -11.60
C SER A 249 13.41 27.40 -10.25
N ILE A 250 12.25 26.74 -10.15
CA ILE A 250 11.83 26.04 -8.92
C ILE A 250 12.81 24.92 -8.52
N SER A 251 13.48 24.28 -9.48
CA SER A 251 14.45 23.20 -9.23
C SER A 251 15.91 23.65 -9.34
N GLU A 252 16.17 24.93 -9.61
CA GLU A 252 17.51 25.47 -9.81
C GLU A 252 17.69 26.84 -9.13
N ALA A 253 18.29 26.84 -7.93
CA ALA A 253 18.70 28.05 -7.23
C ALA A 253 20.07 27.88 -6.58
N TRP A 254 20.86 28.95 -6.49
CA TRP A 254 22.23 28.88 -5.98
C TRP A 254 22.62 30.06 -5.09
N ASP A 255 23.42 29.79 -4.07
CA ASP A 255 24.23 30.79 -3.37
C ASP A 255 25.62 30.79 -3.98
N THR A 256 25.89 31.83 -4.77
CA THR A 256 27.12 31.99 -5.54
C THR A 256 27.94 33.14 -4.98
N VAL A 257 29.24 32.94 -4.81
CA VAL A 257 30.19 34.00 -4.49
C VAL A 257 31.05 34.28 -5.70
N ILE A 258 30.96 35.50 -6.22
CA ILE A 258 31.69 35.98 -7.40
C ILE A 258 32.83 36.88 -6.96
N ASP A 259 34.04 36.63 -7.47
CA ASP A 259 35.20 37.48 -7.26
C ASP A 259 34.95 38.89 -7.80
N ALA A 260 35.09 39.92 -6.96
CA ALA A 260 34.71 41.28 -7.33
C ALA A 260 35.70 41.98 -8.27
N ALA A 261 36.87 41.40 -8.53
CA ALA A 261 37.86 41.93 -9.47
C ALA A 261 37.79 41.20 -10.82
N THR A 262 37.68 39.87 -10.78
CA THR A 262 37.82 39.02 -11.98
C THR A 262 36.50 38.47 -12.52
N GLY A 263 35.44 38.46 -11.70
CA GLY A 263 34.16 37.85 -12.05
C GLY A 263 34.16 36.32 -12.01
N ALA A 264 35.23 35.70 -11.50
CA ALA A 264 35.31 34.25 -11.34
C ALA A 264 34.38 33.76 -10.23
N THR A 265 33.73 32.61 -10.42
CA THR A 265 32.96 31.94 -9.38
C THR A 265 33.91 31.33 -8.35
N LEU A 266 33.95 31.91 -7.15
CA LEU A 266 34.78 31.43 -6.04
C LEU A 266 34.07 30.33 -5.24
N TYR A 267 32.75 30.41 -5.17
CA TYR A 267 31.91 29.43 -4.48
C TYR A 267 30.55 29.36 -5.16
N ARG A 268 29.97 28.16 -5.21
CA ARG A 268 28.58 27.94 -5.61
C ARG A 268 28.04 26.74 -4.85
N ALA A 269 26.94 26.95 -4.11
CA ALA A 269 26.18 25.87 -3.51
C ALA A 269 24.73 25.92 -4.00
N ASN A 270 24.15 24.74 -4.20
CA ASN A 270 22.74 24.60 -4.52
C ASN A 270 21.89 25.01 -3.30
N LEU A 271 20.87 25.84 -3.51
CA LEU A 271 19.90 26.27 -2.50
C LEU A 271 18.68 25.35 -2.42
N VAL A 272 18.56 24.34 -3.29
CA VAL A 272 17.46 23.35 -3.29
C VAL A 272 17.94 21.92 -3.02
N ALA A 273 19.20 21.72 -2.61
CA ALA A 273 19.72 20.43 -2.17
C ALA A 273 19.86 20.42 -0.64
N HIS A 274 18.89 19.80 0.04
CA HIS A 274 18.83 19.64 1.49
C HIS A 274 18.67 18.16 1.85
N ASP A 275 18.99 17.78 3.09
CA ASP A 275 18.56 16.50 3.69
C ASP A 275 17.03 16.55 3.75
N ALA A 276 16.37 16.11 2.68
CA ALA A 276 14.92 16.18 2.58
C ALA A 276 14.27 15.36 3.69
N GLU A 277 13.11 15.79 4.18
CA GLU A 277 12.33 15.07 5.20
C GLU A 277 10.84 15.40 5.05
N GLY A 278 9.98 14.65 5.74
CA GLY A 278 8.56 14.98 5.86
C GLY A 278 7.90 14.35 7.08
N THR A 279 6.79 14.97 7.52
CA THR A 279 5.92 14.43 8.56
C THR A 279 5.03 13.35 7.95
N VAL A 280 5.11 12.13 8.48
CA VAL A 280 4.41 10.95 7.94
C VAL A 280 3.81 10.12 9.07
N TYR A 281 2.89 9.23 8.72
CA TYR A 281 2.39 8.18 9.59
C TYR A 281 2.96 6.85 9.08
N GLU A 282 3.55 6.05 9.98
CA GLU A 282 4.13 4.76 9.58
C GLU A 282 3.05 3.68 9.39
N ASN A 283 1.90 3.89 10.03
CA ASN A 283 0.64 3.18 9.85
C ASN A 283 -0.46 4.23 9.58
N PHE A 284 -1.71 4.01 10.01
CA PHE A 284 -2.77 5.02 9.94
C PHE A 284 -2.84 5.94 11.17
N PRO A 285 -3.32 7.19 11.02
CA PRO A 285 -3.53 8.13 12.11
C PRO A 285 -4.35 7.53 13.26
N GLY A 286 -3.79 7.52 14.47
CA GLY A 286 -4.43 6.94 15.65
C GLY A 286 -4.23 5.44 15.85
N ALA A 287 -3.54 4.73 14.94
CA ALA A 287 -3.12 3.35 15.17
C ALA A 287 -2.24 3.23 16.44
N PRO A 288 -2.35 2.14 17.24
CA PRO A 288 -1.53 1.94 18.43
C PRO A 288 -0.02 1.98 18.16
N GLY A 289 0.42 1.44 17.03
CA GLY A 289 1.79 1.53 16.52
C GLY A 289 1.83 2.33 15.22
N GLY A 290 2.77 3.27 15.08
CA GLY A 290 2.94 4.08 13.87
C GLY A 290 1.87 5.13 13.59
N GLY A 291 0.84 5.26 14.44
CA GLY A 291 -0.27 6.19 14.24
C GLY A 291 -0.06 7.60 14.79
N THR A 292 1.08 7.88 15.41
CA THR A 292 1.52 9.24 15.76
C THR A 292 2.41 9.76 14.63
N PRO A 293 2.24 11.01 14.16
CA PRO A 293 3.07 11.54 13.09
C PRO A 293 4.53 11.65 13.53
N VAL A 294 5.45 11.25 12.65
CA VAL A 294 6.88 11.29 12.86
C VAL A 294 7.57 11.96 11.67
N ILE A 295 8.70 12.62 11.91
CA ILE A 295 9.52 13.18 10.83
C ILE A 295 10.45 12.07 10.34
N LYS A 296 10.40 11.76 9.04
CA LYS A 296 11.29 10.79 8.39
C LYS A 296 12.22 11.47 7.39
N PRO A 297 13.50 11.09 7.34
CA PRO A 297 14.40 11.54 6.28
C PRO A 297 14.00 10.93 4.93
N PHE A 298 14.22 11.69 3.86
CA PHE A 298 13.94 11.36 2.46
C PHE A 298 15.25 11.25 1.67
N PRO A 299 16.12 10.26 1.96
CA PRO A 299 17.45 10.18 1.38
C PRO A 299 17.37 9.87 -0.12
N GLY A 300 17.57 10.88 -0.96
CA GLY A 300 17.49 10.71 -2.42
C GLY A 300 16.07 10.56 -2.97
N TYR A 301 15.04 10.61 -2.12
CA TYR A 301 13.64 10.51 -2.55
C TYR A 301 13.20 11.78 -3.26
N ALA A 302 13.54 12.98 -2.76
CA ALA A 302 13.16 14.24 -3.39
C ALA A 302 14.35 14.88 -4.12
N THR A 303 14.22 15.18 -5.41
CA THR A 303 15.27 15.83 -6.22
C THR A 303 15.13 17.35 -6.30
N GLY A 304 14.21 17.93 -5.51
CA GLY A 304 13.90 19.36 -5.52
C GLY A 304 12.92 19.75 -4.40
N PRO A 305 12.24 20.90 -4.53
CA PRO A 305 11.41 21.44 -3.46
C PRO A 305 9.99 20.84 -3.41
N THR A 306 9.77 19.65 -3.97
CA THR A 306 8.43 19.04 -4.06
C THR A 306 8.52 17.51 -4.00
N THR A 307 7.37 16.84 -3.89
CA THR A 307 7.20 15.38 -3.88
C THR A 307 7.44 14.78 -5.28
N LEU A 308 8.66 14.97 -5.77
CA LEU A 308 9.14 14.47 -7.06
C LEU A 308 10.57 13.93 -6.88
N GLY A 309 10.79 12.72 -7.39
CA GLY A 309 12.05 12.03 -7.32
C GLY A 309 12.25 10.93 -8.37
N PRO A 310 13.36 10.17 -8.24
CA PRO A 310 13.67 9.08 -9.16
C PRO A 310 12.70 7.91 -9.04
N ASN A 311 12.12 7.65 -7.85
CA ASN A 311 11.30 6.46 -7.64
C ASN A 311 9.80 6.79 -7.72
N ALA A 312 9.41 8.01 -7.38
CA ALA A 312 8.00 8.43 -7.32
C ALA A 312 7.79 9.89 -7.72
N SER A 313 6.59 10.18 -8.24
CA SER A 313 6.06 11.53 -8.44
C SER A 313 4.64 11.61 -7.90
N THR A 314 4.44 12.30 -6.77
CA THR A 314 3.15 12.32 -6.06
C THR A 314 2.50 13.69 -6.12
N TYR A 315 1.21 13.74 -6.47
CA TYR A 315 0.42 14.96 -6.68
C TYR A 315 -1.09 14.68 -6.63
N ALA A 316 -1.91 15.73 -6.50
CA ALA A 316 -3.37 15.63 -6.52
C ALA A 316 -3.93 15.20 -7.89
N ASN A 317 -5.01 14.42 -7.88
CA ASN A 317 -5.74 14.03 -9.08
C ASN A 317 -7.27 14.08 -8.88
N TYR A 318 -7.79 15.26 -8.58
CA TYR A 318 -9.18 15.43 -8.17
C TYR A 318 -10.22 15.23 -9.28
N SER A 319 -9.91 15.63 -10.52
CA SER A 319 -10.86 15.70 -11.64
C SER A 319 -11.10 14.37 -12.35
N ASN A 320 -10.26 13.37 -12.08
CA ASN A 320 -10.34 12.07 -12.72
C ASN A 320 -9.97 10.98 -11.72
N PHE A 321 -10.79 9.93 -11.63
CA PHE A 321 -10.54 8.82 -10.72
C PHE A 321 -9.61 7.75 -11.33
N LEU A 322 -9.47 7.68 -12.66
CA LEU A 322 -8.82 6.57 -13.36
C LEU A 322 -7.41 6.87 -13.92
N VAL A 323 -7.21 8.08 -14.44
CA VAL A 323 -5.96 8.45 -15.13
C VAL A 323 -5.33 9.71 -14.54
N PRO A 324 -4.00 9.87 -14.63
CA PRO A 324 -3.32 11.08 -14.19
C PRO A 324 -3.67 12.29 -15.08
N ALA A 325 -4.61 13.11 -14.64
CA ALA A 325 -5.17 14.22 -15.41
C ALA A 325 -4.68 15.60 -14.92
N ASP A 326 -4.54 15.78 -13.61
CA ASP A 326 -4.41 17.13 -13.04
C ASP A 326 -2.97 17.63 -12.87
N GLN A 327 -1.98 16.73 -12.76
CA GLN A 327 -0.50 16.89 -12.75
C GLN A 327 0.13 18.08 -11.98
N ALA A 328 -0.63 18.98 -11.35
CA ALA A 328 -0.18 20.30 -10.92
C ALA A 328 -0.21 20.54 -9.39
N PRO A 329 -1.26 20.18 -8.61
CA PRO A 329 -1.28 20.48 -7.18
C PRO A 329 -0.42 19.48 -6.41
N ARG A 330 0.64 19.96 -5.77
CA ARG A 330 1.53 19.18 -4.90
C ARG A 330 2.25 20.12 -3.92
N PRO A 331 2.68 19.63 -2.75
CA PRO A 331 3.38 20.46 -1.77
C PRO A 331 4.67 21.03 -2.34
N VAL A 332 4.96 22.30 -2.02
CA VAL A 332 6.22 22.96 -2.34
C VAL A 332 6.89 23.44 -1.06
N SER A 333 8.09 22.92 -0.80
CA SER A 333 8.97 23.30 0.31
C SER A 333 10.36 23.63 -0.26
N PRO A 334 10.77 24.91 -0.31
CA PRO A 334 12.08 25.31 -0.85
C PRO A 334 13.28 24.62 -0.16
N THR A 335 13.10 24.20 1.09
CA THR A 335 14.10 23.48 1.88
C THR A 335 13.93 21.96 1.83
N SER A 336 12.99 21.44 1.03
CA SER A 336 12.61 20.03 0.97
C SER A 336 12.25 19.45 2.33
N GLN A 337 11.62 20.27 3.19
CA GLN A 337 11.10 19.88 4.51
C GLN A 337 9.57 19.87 4.41
N PHE A 338 8.98 18.70 4.17
CA PHE A 338 7.55 18.51 3.93
C PHE A 338 6.81 18.22 5.24
N ASN A 339 6.93 19.12 6.21
CA ASN A 339 6.40 18.92 7.56
C ASN A 339 5.03 19.60 7.70
N TYR A 340 3.97 18.91 7.29
CA TYR A 340 2.60 19.41 7.30
C TYR A 340 1.74 18.70 8.35
N VAL A 341 0.71 19.38 8.85
CA VAL A 341 -0.23 18.83 9.82
C VAL A 341 -1.43 18.27 9.08
N TYR A 342 -1.75 16.99 9.32
CA TYR A 342 -3.01 16.39 8.89
C TYR A 342 -4.14 16.75 9.86
N ALA A 343 -5.23 17.32 9.34
CA ALA A 343 -6.35 17.80 10.16
C ALA A 343 -7.64 16.96 10.02
N ASN A 344 -7.62 15.89 9.20
CA ASN A 344 -8.76 15.04 8.89
C ASN A 344 -10.00 15.85 8.46
N ASN A 345 -9.82 16.75 7.49
CA ASN A 345 -10.88 17.65 7.04
C ASN A 345 -11.99 16.92 6.28
N TRP A 346 -11.68 15.83 5.57
CA TRP A 346 -12.70 14.98 4.95
C TRP A 346 -13.67 14.43 6.00
N GLY A 347 -13.15 13.84 7.08
CA GLY A 347 -13.94 13.39 8.22
C GLY A 347 -14.66 14.54 8.94
N ARG A 348 -13.97 15.65 9.23
CA ARG A 348 -14.55 16.80 9.95
C ARG A 348 -15.68 17.49 9.20
N THR A 349 -15.68 17.41 7.86
CA THR A 349 -16.70 18.03 7.01
C THR A 349 -17.78 17.03 6.58
N ASN A 350 -17.73 15.79 7.06
CA ASN A 350 -18.63 14.71 6.65
C ASN A 350 -18.73 14.57 5.12
N GLY A 351 -17.58 14.49 4.45
CA GLY A 351 -17.54 14.19 3.03
C GLY A 351 -17.88 15.35 2.09
N GLN A 352 -17.70 16.62 2.52
CA GLN A 352 -17.97 17.75 1.63
C GLN A 352 -17.05 17.71 0.40
N ALA A 353 -17.59 17.40 -0.77
CA ALA A 353 -16.81 17.20 -2.01
C ALA A 353 -16.28 18.51 -2.65
N VAL A 354 -16.62 19.68 -2.08
CA VAL A 354 -16.14 21.00 -2.53
C VAL A 354 -15.11 21.53 -1.53
N PRO A 355 -13.98 22.12 -1.98
CA PRO A 355 -13.04 22.80 -1.10
C PRO A 355 -13.74 23.80 -0.15
N PRO A 356 -13.28 23.93 1.11
CA PRO A 356 -11.93 23.61 1.56
C PRO A 356 -11.64 22.14 1.94
N SER A 357 -12.60 21.37 2.47
CA SER A 357 -12.58 19.91 2.78
C SER A 357 -11.24 19.13 2.61
N TYR A 358 -11.20 18.06 1.81
CA TYR A 358 -10.01 17.22 1.54
C TYR A 358 -8.85 18.03 0.95
N ALA A 359 -9.14 19.11 0.23
CA ALA A 359 -8.12 19.94 -0.42
C ALA A 359 -7.19 20.64 0.59
N LEU A 360 -7.64 20.85 1.84
CA LEU A 360 -6.78 21.34 2.93
C LEU A 360 -5.77 20.30 3.42
N ASP A 361 -6.00 19.01 3.17
CA ASP A 361 -5.10 17.91 3.56
C ASP A 361 -4.22 17.43 2.39
N LEU A 362 -4.18 18.15 1.26
CA LEU A 362 -3.33 17.78 0.12
C LEU A 362 -1.86 17.62 0.51
N ASP A 363 -1.29 18.63 1.17
CA ASP A 363 0.14 18.65 1.49
C ASP A 363 0.57 17.47 2.40
N PRO A 364 -0.12 17.18 3.53
CA PRO A 364 0.21 16.01 4.33
C PRO A 364 -0.10 14.69 3.60
N ALA A 365 -1.17 14.58 2.81
CA ALA A 365 -1.50 13.36 2.07
C ALA A 365 -0.46 13.04 0.98
N ALA A 366 -0.05 14.05 0.20
CA ALA A 366 0.99 13.90 -0.83
C ALA A 366 2.34 13.55 -0.21
N THR A 367 2.68 14.15 0.94
CA THR A 367 3.90 13.82 1.67
C THR A 367 3.89 12.38 2.17
N ASN A 368 2.78 11.93 2.75
CA ASN A 368 2.64 10.58 3.29
C ASN A 368 2.73 9.52 2.19
N LEU A 369 1.95 9.68 1.12
CA LEU A 369 1.96 8.76 -0.02
C LEU A 369 3.34 8.72 -0.71
N PHE A 370 3.99 9.88 -0.88
CA PHE A 370 5.34 9.95 -1.44
C PHE A 370 6.37 9.19 -0.60
N TRP A 371 6.31 9.32 0.73
CA TRP A 371 7.19 8.57 1.62
C TRP A 371 6.92 7.07 1.55
N HIS A 372 5.65 6.63 1.60
CA HIS A 372 5.33 5.20 1.49
C HIS A 372 5.79 4.59 0.17
N HIS A 373 5.56 5.25 -0.98
CA HIS A 373 6.04 4.75 -2.27
C HIS A 373 7.57 4.57 -2.31
N ASN A 374 8.33 5.53 -1.76
CA ASN A 374 9.79 5.41 -1.72
C ASN A 374 10.26 4.37 -0.69
N ARG A 375 9.59 4.24 0.47
CA ARG A 375 9.86 3.17 1.44
C ARG A 375 9.63 1.78 0.83
N ILE A 376 8.51 1.60 0.16
CA ILE A 376 8.15 0.31 -0.47
C ILE A 376 9.13 0.00 -1.60
N HIS A 377 9.50 1.01 -2.41
CA HIS A 377 10.58 0.86 -3.38
C HIS A 377 11.85 0.28 -2.74
N ASP A 378 12.34 0.89 -1.66
CA ASP A 378 13.58 0.45 -1.00
C ASP A 378 13.45 -0.94 -0.35
N GLU A 379 12.28 -1.26 0.20
CA GLU A 379 11.96 -2.59 0.72
C GLU A 379 12.04 -3.66 -0.37
N LEU A 380 11.35 -3.44 -1.50
CA LEU A 380 11.31 -4.38 -2.61
C LEU A 380 12.64 -4.47 -3.35
N TYR A 381 13.37 -3.35 -3.46
CA TYR A 381 14.74 -3.32 -3.97
C TYR A 381 15.64 -4.24 -3.13
N GLY A 382 15.52 -4.14 -1.80
CA GLY A 382 16.22 -5.02 -0.86
C GLY A 382 15.88 -6.49 -1.05
N LEU A 383 14.67 -6.81 -1.51
CA LEU A 383 14.20 -8.17 -1.77
C LEU A 383 14.60 -8.71 -3.16
N GLY A 384 14.90 -7.84 -4.13
CA GLY A 384 15.40 -8.21 -5.46
C GLY A 384 14.75 -7.47 -6.63
N PHE A 385 13.71 -6.67 -6.37
CA PHE A 385 13.02 -5.87 -7.38
C PHE A 385 13.82 -4.60 -7.71
N THR A 386 14.86 -4.80 -8.50
CA THR A 386 15.83 -3.79 -8.98
C THR A 386 15.48 -3.29 -10.37
N GLU A 387 16.29 -2.40 -10.92
CA GLU A 387 16.10 -1.84 -12.27
C GLU A 387 16.09 -2.95 -13.34
N SER A 388 16.96 -3.96 -13.21
CA SER A 388 16.95 -5.11 -14.13
C SER A 388 15.75 -6.05 -13.96
N ALA A 389 14.98 -5.89 -12.89
CA ALA A 389 13.77 -6.62 -12.61
C ALA A 389 12.49 -5.82 -12.93
N GLY A 390 12.62 -4.65 -13.56
CA GLY A 390 11.50 -3.81 -13.96
C GLY A 390 10.87 -3.00 -12.81
N ASN A 391 11.69 -2.54 -11.86
CA ASN A 391 11.24 -1.67 -10.76
C ASN A 391 10.86 -0.26 -11.23
N PHE A 392 10.26 0.53 -10.34
CA PHE A 392 9.81 1.89 -10.66
C PHE A 392 10.89 2.91 -10.32
N GLN A 393 11.85 3.09 -11.22
CA GLN A 393 12.98 3.98 -10.98
C GLN A 393 13.52 4.66 -12.24
N GLY A 394 13.77 5.96 -12.12
CA GLY A 394 14.46 6.76 -13.12
C GLY A 394 13.53 7.18 -14.26
N GLY A 395 13.44 6.36 -15.30
CA GLY A 395 12.65 6.65 -16.51
C GLY A 395 11.14 6.47 -16.31
N ASP A 396 10.75 5.64 -15.35
CA ASP A 396 9.38 5.24 -15.07
C ASP A 396 8.99 5.27 -13.57
N PRO A 397 9.22 6.38 -12.85
CA PRO A 397 8.82 6.50 -11.45
C PRO A 397 7.31 6.32 -11.29
N ILE A 398 6.87 5.67 -10.20
CA ILE A 398 5.45 5.53 -9.91
C ILE A 398 4.79 6.91 -9.73
N LEU A 399 3.64 7.12 -10.37
CA LEU A 399 2.84 8.32 -10.15
C LEU A 399 1.85 8.06 -8.99
N GLY A 400 1.98 8.82 -7.89
CA GLY A 400 1.04 8.75 -6.77
C GLY A 400 -0.08 9.78 -6.92
N LEU A 401 -1.31 9.30 -7.12
CA LEU A 401 -2.49 10.13 -7.36
C LEU A 401 -3.27 10.33 -6.06
N VAL A 402 -3.04 11.48 -5.42
CA VAL A 402 -3.66 11.87 -4.15
C VAL A 402 -5.11 12.30 -4.37
N HIS A 403 -5.99 11.80 -3.52
CA HIS A 403 -7.44 12.01 -3.56
C HIS A 403 -8.01 11.83 -4.98
N ALA A 404 -7.64 10.72 -5.63
CA ALA A 404 -8.01 10.46 -7.01
C ALA A 404 -9.54 10.50 -7.15
N GLY A 405 -10.05 11.32 -8.08
CA GLY A 405 -11.49 11.49 -8.29
C GLY A 405 -12.25 12.20 -7.16
N ALA A 406 -11.59 12.97 -6.28
CA ALA A 406 -12.29 13.69 -5.22
C ALA A 406 -13.44 14.59 -5.72
N LEU A 407 -13.32 15.20 -6.90
CA LEU A 407 -14.37 16.01 -7.53
C LEU A 407 -15.32 15.19 -8.42
N SER A 408 -14.81 14.19 -9.13
CA SER A 408 -15.54 13.49 -10.20
C SER A 408 -16.15 12.15 -9.79
N GLY A 409 -15.60 11.51 -8.76
CA GLY A 409 -15.86 10.13 -8.40
C GLY A 409 -16.91 9.92 -7.33
N GLY A 410 -17.54 10.97 -6.81
CA GLY A 410 -18.59 10.89 -5.80
C GLY A 410 -19.98 10.57 -6.38
N ALA A 411 -21.02 10.90 -5.62
CA ALA A 411 -22.41 10.73 -6.02
C ALA A 411 -22.70 11.33 -7.43
N PRO A 412 -23.55 10.67 -8.25
CA PRO A 412 -24.34 9.46 -7.93
C PRO A 412 -23.64 8.13 -8.27
N THR A 413 -22.44 8.17 -8.86
CA THR A 413 -21.80 6.95 -9.40
C THR A 413 -20.83 6.29 -8.45
N TYR A 414 -20.21 7.06 -7.54
CA TYR A 414 -19.25 6.57 -6.53
C TYR A 414 -18.03 5.84 -7.11
N THR A 415 -17.70 6.08 -8.38
CA THR A 415 -16.61 5.41 -9.12
C THR A 415 -15.20 5.80 -8.66
N GLY A 416 -15.06 6.85 -7.87
CA GLY A 416 -13.79 7.28 -7.23
C GLY A 416 -13.95 7.46 -5.73
N ARG A 417 -14.65 6.53 -5.08
CA ARG A 417 -14.86 6.43 -3.64
C ARG A 417 -14.65 5.00 -3.17
N ASP A 418 -14.35 4.87 -1.88
CA ASP A 418 -14.32 3.60 -1.15
C ASP A 418 -13.49 2.49 -1.81
N ASN A 419 -12.36 2.90 -2.39
CA ASN A 419 -11.42 2.00 -3.03
C ASN A 419 -10.02 2.62 -3.12
N ALA A 420 -9.09 1.87 -3.68
CA ALA A 420 -7.84 2.36 -4.23
C ALA A 420 -7.52 1.52 -5.47
N TYR A 421 -6.49 1.87 -6.22
CA TYR A 421 -6.03 1.01 -7.32
C TYR A 421 -4.58 1.27 -7.67
N MET A 422 -4.02 0.33 -8.42
CA MET A 422 -2.76 0.44 -9.13
C MET A 422 -2.97 0.06 -10.59
N LEU A 423 -2.43 0.87 -11.49
CA LEU A 423 -2.34 0.56 -12.91
C LEU A 423 -0.87 0.40 -13.29
N THR A 424 -0.51 -0.86 -13.58
CA THR A 424 0.85 -1.25 -13.91
C THR A 424 1.00 -1.35 -15.42
N LEU A 425 1.81 -0.46 -15.98
CA LEU A 425 2.18 -0.50 -17.40
C LEU A 425 3.50 -1.26 -17.60
N PRO A 426 3.82 -1.73 -18.83
CA PRO A 426 5.08 -2.38 -19.15
C PRO A 426 6.33 -1.61 -18.72
N ASP A 427 7.45 -2.31 -18.57
CA ASP A 427 8.72 -1.72 -18.14
C ASP A 427 9.16 -0.50 -18.97
N GLY A 428 9.65 0.53 -18.30
CA GLY A 428 10.00 1.83 -18.89
C GLY A 428 8.83 2.79 -19.12
N ILE A 429 7.59 2.43 -18.75
CA ILE A 429 6.45 3.34 -18.72
C ILE A 429 5.98 3.55 -17.27
N PRO A 430 5.89 4.80 -16.76
CA PRO A 430 5.44 5.07 -15.40
C PRO A 430 4.10 4.40 -15.08
N PRO A 431 4.02 3.55 -14.05
CA PRO A 431 2.74 3.10 -13.51
C PRO A 431 2.14 4.19 -12.60
N TRP A 432 0.90 4.01 -12.16
CA TRP A 432 0.29 4.93 -11.18
C TRP A 432 -0.63 4.22 -10.21
N SER A 433 -0.63 4.71 -8.96
CA SER A 433 -1.59 4.29 -7.94
C SER A 433 -2.48 5.46 -7.54
N GLY A 434 -3.76 5.18 -7.36
CA GLY A 434 -4.77 6.16 -6.97
C GLY A 434 -5.38 5.86 -5.61
N MET A 435 -5.25 6.80 -4.68
CA MET A 435 -5.82 6.68 -3.33
C MET A 435 -7.12 7.48 -3.25
N PHE A 436 -8.24 6.83 -2.96
CA PHE A 436 -9.53 7.52 -2.84
C PHE A 436 -9.79 8.04 -1.42
N LEU A 437 -10.77 8.93 -1.37
CA LEU A 437 -11.50 9.27 -0.16
C LEU A 437 -12.59 8.21 0.06
N TRP A 438 -12.82 7.86 1.31
CA TRP A 438 -13.79 6.84 1.73
C TRP A 438 -14.95 7.49 2.46
N GLU A 439 -16.18 7.04 2.24
CA GLU A 439 -17.40 7.57 2.81
C GLU A 439 -18.49 6.49 3.00
N PRO A 440 -19.45 6.68 3.92
CA PRO A 440 -20.57 5.75 4.02
C PRO A 440 -21.49 5.85 2.79
N ILE A 441 -21.57 4.76 2.03
CA ILE A 441 -22.53 4.53 0.94
C ILE A 441 -23.56 3.49 1.42
N ASN A 442 -24.79 3.95 1.62
CA ASN A 442 -25.88 3.14 2.15
C ASN A 442 -26.14 1.88 1.30
N ASP A 443 -26.26 0.72 1.96
CA ASP A 443 -26.48 -0.59 1.34
C ASP A 443 -25.44 -0.98 0.27
N VAL A 444 -24.20 -0.47 0.38
CA VAL A 444 -23.05 -0.80 -0.47
C VAL A 444 -21.78 -0.95 0.38
N PHE A 445 -21.41 0.09 1.12
CA PHE A 445 -20.22 0.14 1.97
C PHE A 445 -20.40 1.20 3.07
N GLU A 446 -20.56 0.78 4.32
CA GLU A 446 -20.96 1.64 5.44
C GLU A 446 -19.78 2.03 6.35
N GLY A 447 -18.62 2.30 5.75
CA GLY A 447 -17.41 2.74 6.45
C GLY A 447 -17.43 4.23 6.87
N PRO A 448 -16.46 4.69 7.68
CA PRO A 448 -16.34 6.08 8.08
C PRO A 448 -15.80 6.98 6.96
N TYR A 449 -16.08 8.28 7.06
CA TYR A 449 -15.36 9.29 6.30
C TYR A 449 -13.86 9.25 6.64
N SER A 450 -13.04 8.78 5.71
CA SER A 450 -11.59 8.59 5.91
C SER A 450 -10.79 8.83 4.63
N ASP A 451 -9.47 9.00 4.76
CA ASP A 451 -8.59 9.33 3.64
C ASP A 451 -7.60 8.18 3.41
N GLY A 452 -7.75 7.49 2.27
CA GLY A 452 -6.93 6.33 1.92
C GLY A 452 -5.43 6.64 1.79
N ASN A 453 -5.05 7.92 1.61
CA ASN A 453 -3.65 8.36 1.54
C ASN A 453 -2.91 8.20 2.88
N PHE A 454 -3.61 7.79 3.93
CA PHE A 454 -3.07 7.56 5.26
C PHE A 454 -3.23 6.11 5.75
N ASP A 455 -3.82 5.19 4.97
CA ASP A 455 -3.82 3.76 5.33
C ASP A 455 -2.60 3.07 4.72
N ALA A 456 -1.55 2.91 5.53
CA ALA A 456 -0.29 2.28 5.11
C ALA A 456 -0.49 0.88 4.49
N GLY A 457 -1.49 0.12 4.96
CA GLY A 457 -1.77 -1.21 4.45
C GLY A 457 -2.36 -1.15 3.03
N ILE A 458 -3.30 -0.24 2.78
CA ILE A 458 -3.86 -0.02 1.44
C ILE A 458 -2.80 0.52 0.48
N ILE A 459 -1.97 1.48 0.90
CA ILE A 459 -0.90 2.03 0.04
C ILE A 459 0.09 0.94 -0.38
N GLU A 460 0.46 0.06 0.55
CA GLU A 460 1.37 -1.05 0.25
C GLU A 460 0.72 -2.12 -0.62
N HIS A 461 -0.55 -2.45 -0.36
CA HIS A 461 -1.35 -3.33 -1.21
C HIS A 461 -1.33 -2.85 -2.67
N GLU A 462 -1.65 -1.58 -2.93
CA GLU A 462 -1.66 -1.05 -4.30
C GLU A 462 -0.27 -1.08 -4.94
N TYR A 463 0.78 -0.69 -4.22
CA TYR A 463 2.13 -0.73 -4.78
C TYR A 463 2.53 -2.16 -5.20
N VAL A 464 2.11 -3.17 -4.45
CA VAL A 464 2.47 -4.57 -4.69
C VAL A 464 1.75 -5.16 -5.91
N HIS A 465 0.61 -4.61 -6.34
CA HIS A 465 0.11 -4.90 -7.70
C HIS A 465 1.10 -4.49 -8.79
N GLY A 466 1.86 -3.42 -8.54
CA GLY A 466 2.99 -3.01 -9.36
C GLY A 466 4.07 -4.08 -9.45
N LEU A 467 4.55 -4.55 -8.30
CA LEU A 467 5.54 -5.63 -8.20
C LEU A 467 5.05 -6.88 -8.94
N THR A 468 3.87 -7.37 -8.58
CA THR A 468 3.40 -8.69 -9.02
C THR A 468 3.10 -8.71 -10.51
N ASN A 469 2.61 -7.62 -11.10
CA ASN A 469 2.41 -7.53 -12.56
C ASN A 469 3.72 -7.37 -13.36
N ARG A 470 4.79 -6.83 -12.78
CA ARG A 470 6.12 -6.71 -13.44
C ARG A 470 7.01 -7.94 -13.23
N TYR A 471 6.89 -8.59 -12.08
CA TYR A 471 7.90 -9.52 -11.57
C TYR A 471 7.47 -10.99 -11.58
N VAL A 472 6.17 -11.27 -11.73
CA VAL A 472 5.69 -12.63 -11.97
C VAL A 472 5.98 -13.02 -13.42
N ALA A 473 6.64 -14.15 -13.60
CA ALA A 473 7.10 -14.64 -14.90
C ALA A 473 8.09 -13.68 -15.61
N ALA A 474 8.35 -13.92 -16.89
CA ALA A 474 9.24 -13.12 -17.72
C ALA A 474 8.49 -12.09 -18.60
N GLU A 475 7.18 -12.00 -18.47
CA GLU A 475 6.30 -11.14 -19.26
C GLU A 475 5.61 -10.12 -18.35
N ASP A 476 5.44 -8.89 -18.85
CA ASP A 476 4.64 -7.87 -18.15
C ASP A 476 3.17 -8.27 -18.12
N ASN A 477 2.48 -7.93 -17.03
CA ASN A 477 1.04 -8.18 -16.84
C ASN A 477 0.69 -9.67 -16.92
N SER A 478 1.32 -10.49 -16.08
CA SER A 478 1.21 -11.96 -16.08
C SER A 478 0.15 -12.54 -15.14
N LEU A 479 -0.87 -11.77 -14.73
CA LEU A 479 -1.86 -12.16 -13.71
C LEU A 479 -3.33 -12.03 -14.18
N ASN A 480 -3.65 -12.53 -15.36
CA ASN A 480 -4.96 -12.35 -16.02
C ASN A 480 -5.93 -13.52 -15.87
N SER A 481 -5.47 -14.68 -15.39
CA SER A 481 -6.35 -15.78 -15.00
C SER A 481 -6.95 -15.58 -13.61
N HIS A 482 -8.05 -16.27 -13.29
CA HIS A 482 -8.73 -16.12 -12.00
C HIS A 482 -7.80 -16.33 -10.80
N GLN A 483 -7.15 -17.50 -10.71
CA GLN A 483 -6.22 -17.81 -9.62
C GLN A 483 -5.00 -16.89 -9.62
N SER A 484 -4.47 -16.48 -10.77
CA SER A 484 -3.34 -15.55 -10.79
C SER A 484 -3.73 -14.15 -10.32
N GLY A 485 -4.92 -13.67 -10.69
CA GLY A 485 -5.47 -12.41 -10.19
C GLY A 485 -5.70 -12.46 -8.67
N SER A 486 -6.27 -13.56 -8.17
CA SER A 486 -6.40 -13.81 -6.73
C SER A 486 -5.05 -13.83 -6.00
N GLN A 487 -4.00 -14.40 -6.61
CA GLN A 487 -2.67 -14.34 -6.02
C GLN A 487 -2.13 -12.91 -6.01
N GLY A 488 -2.40 -12.10 -7.05
CA GLY A 488 -2.12 -10.67 -7.09
C GLY A 488 -2.68 -9.95 -5.86
N GLU A 489 -3.99 -10.08 -5.62
CA GLU A 489 -4.67 -9.58 -4.43
C GLU A 489 -4.05 -10.11 -3.13
N GLY A 490 -3.76 -11.41 -3.08
CA GLY A 490 -3.27 -12.06 -1.89
C GLY A 490 -1.82 -11.70 -1.52
N TRP A 491 -0.95 -11.52 -2.51
CA TRP A 491 0.39 -11.00 -2.30
C TRP A 491 0.33 -9.56 -1.78
N SER A 492 -0.51 -8.72 -2.37
CA SER A 492 -0.69 -7.34 -1.96
C SER A 492 -1.10 -7.23 -0.48
N ASP A 493 -2.07 -8.04 -0.03
CA ASP A 493 -2.42 -8.15 1.39
C ASP A 493 -1.26 -8.68 2.25
N TRP A 494 -0.57 -9.71 1.78
CA TRP A 494 0.52 -10.35 2.53
C TRP A 494 1.70 -9.42 2.77
N TYR A 495 2.13 -8.64 1.77
CA TYR A 495 3.22 -7.66 1.93
C TYR A 495 2.84 -6.55 2.89
N ALA A 496 1.64 -5.97 2.73
CA ALA A 496 1.10 -4.97 3.64
C ALA A 496 1.16 -5.46 5.11
N LEU A 497 0.68 -6.67 5.37
CA LEU A 497 0.72 -7.26 6.71
C LEU A 497 2.14 -7.60 7.17
N ASN A 498 3.00 -8.06 6.25
CA ASN A 498 4.38 -8.37 6.55
C ASN A 498 5.15 -7.11 7.00
N TYR A 499 4.98 -5.98 6.32
CA TYR A 499 5.54 -4.69 6.74
C TYR A 499 5.01 -4.28 8.13
N LEU A 500 3.68 -4.31 8.32
CA LEU A 500 3.05 -3.85 9.55
C LEU A 500 3.47 -4.69 10.77
N TYR A 501 3.61 -6.01 10.62
CA TYR A 501 4.08 -6.89 11.69
C TYR A 501 5.58 -6.80 11.94
N ARG A 502 6.40 -6.81 10.87
CA ARG A 502 7.86 -6.79 10.99
C ARG A 502 8.35 -5.54 11.71
N ASN A 503 7.63 -4.43 11.56
CA ASN A 503 7.95 -3.16 12.19
C ASN A 503 7.19 -2.92 13.51
N GLY A 504 6.41 -3.89 13.99
CA GLY A 504 5.65 -3.77 15.24
C GLY A 504 4.55 -2.71 15.21
N LEU A 505 4.03 -2.39 14.01
CA LEU A 505 3.01 -1.37 13.78
C LEU A 505 1.59 -1.92 13.96
N GLN A 506 1.43 -3.24 13.81
CA GLN A 506 0.20 -3.97 14.11
C GLN A 506 0.52 -5.32 14.79
N ASN A 507 -0.46 -5.83 15.53
CA ASN A 507 -0.42 -7.14 16.18
C ASN A 507 -1.65 -8.01 15.85
N THR A 508 -2.51 -7.54 14.94
CA THR A 508 -3.65 -8.26 14.38
C THR A 508 -3.53 -8.26 12.87
N ALA A 509 -3.79 -9.41 12.23
CA ALA A 509 -3.64 -9.55 10.78
C ALA A 509 -4.87 -9.04 10.02
N VAL A 510 -5.14 -7.73 10.16
CA VAL A 510 -6.35 -7.07 9.63
C VAL A 510 -5.97 -5.90 8.73
N LEU A 511 -6.43 -5.95 7.47
CA LEU A 511 -6.18 -4.93 6.45
C LEU A 511 -7.34 -3.92 6.33
N GLY A 512 -7.01 -2.65 6.11
CA GLY A 512 -8.01 -1.60 5.84
C GLY A 512 -8.77 -1.14 7.10
N GLN A 513 -8.20 -1.28 8.30
CA GLN A 513 -8.86 -0.92 9.57
C GLN A 513 -9.27 0.56 9.60
N HIS A 514 -8.43 1.44 9.04
CA HIS A 514 -8.70 2.88 9.02
C HIS A 514 -9.90 3.21 8.15
N VAL A 515 -9.89 2.69 6.93
CA VAL A 515 -10.87 3.04 5.89
C VAL A 515 -12.23 2.38 6.11
N THR A 516 -12.26 1.25 6.82
CA THR A 516 -13.50 0.54 7.16
C THR A 516 -14.06 0.89 8.52
N GLY A 517 -13.23 1.41 9.44
CA GLY A 517 -13.58 1.52 10.85
C GLY A 517 -13.71 0.16 11.58
N ASN A 518 -13.30 -0.94 10.95
CA ASN A 518 -13.41 -2.29 11.48
C ASN A 518 -12.03 -2.84 11.90
N ALA A 519 -11.78 -2.90 13.21
CA ALA A 519 -10.54 -3.46 13.77
C ALA A 519 -10.53 -5.00 13.89
N GLY A 520 -11.68 -5.66 13.69
CA GLY A 520 -11.84 -7.11 13.81
C GLY A 520 -11.45 -7.88 12.55
N ARG A 521 -11.94 -7.43 11.40
CA ARG A 521 -11.66 -8.05 10.07
C ARG A 521 -11.34 -7.04 8.96
N GLY A 522 -11.55 -5.75 9.21
CA GLY A 522 -11.25 -4.71 8.21
C GLY A 522 -12.10 -4.88 6.96
N ILE A 523 -11.47 -4.86 5.78
CA ILE A 523 -12.17 -4.94 4.48
C ILE A 523 -12.44 -6.36 3.98
N ARG A 524 -11.72 -7.35 4.53
CA ARG A 524 -11.77 -8.76 4.15
C ARG A 524 -12.83 -9.53 4.95
N ASN A 525 -13.11 -10.77 4.59
CA ASN A 525 -14.11 -11.58 5.28
C ASN A 525 -13.67 -11.98 6.70
N TRP A 526 -12.35 -12.09 6.95
CA TRP A 526 -11.78 -12.34 8.28
C TRP A 526 -10.49 -11.56 8.54
N SER A 527 -10.10 -11.47 9.81
CA SER A 527 -8.68 -11.39 10.15
C SER A 527 -7.96 -12.63 9.63
N TYR A 528 -6.78 -12.45 9.03
CA TYR A 528 -5.97 -13.57 8.53
C TYR A 528 -5.47 -14.52 9.63
N ASP A 529 -5.54 -14.12 10.90
CA ASP A 529 -5.25 -15.01 12.03
C ASP A 529 -6.36 -16.03 12.30
N ALA A 530 -7.58 -15.74 11.84
CA ALA A 530 -8.78 -16.55 12.06
C ALA A 530 -9.43 -17.06 10.76
N ASN A 531 -8.87 -16.73 9.59
CA ASN A 531 -9.40 -17.14 8.31
C ASN A 531 -9.36 -18.68 8.17
N PRO A 532 -10.49 -19.38 7.95
CA PRO A 532 -10.55 -20.83 7.88
C PRO A 532 -10.35 -21.40 6.46
N THR A 533 -10.21 -20.57 5.43
CA THR A 533 -10.25 -21.01 4.03
C THR A 533 -8.98 -21.75 3.61
N GLY A 534 -9.11 -22.57 2.58
CA GLY A 534 -8.02 -23.29 1.92
C GLY A 534 -8.26 -23.42 0.42
N PHE A 535 -7.34 -24.08 -0.28
CA PHE A 535 -7.32 -24.18 -1.74
C PHE A 535 -8.61 -24.77 -2.35
N GLY A 536 -9.30 -25.67 -1.64
CA GLY A 536 -10.57 -26.22 -2.10
C GLY A 536 -11.74 -25.22 -2.02
N ASP A 537 -11.56 -24.06 -1.40
CA ASP A 537 -12.59 -23.06 -1.18
C ASP A 537 -12.61 -21.97 -2.27
N ILE A 538 -11.87 -22.11 -3.38
CA ILE A 538 -11.98 -21.14 -4.49
C ILE A 538 -13.44 -20.98 -4.91
N GLY A 539 -13.93 -19.75 -4.91
CA GLY A 539 -15.33 -19.40 -5.20
C GLY A 539 -16.28 -19.48 -4.00
N TYR A 540 -15.79 -19.67 -2.77
CA TYR A 540 -16.62 -19.81 -1.58
C TYR A 540 -17.49 -18.60 -1.27
N ASP A 541 -17.06 -17.38 -1.62
CA ASP A 541 -17.69 -16.16 -1.12
C ASP A 541 -19.07 -15.91 -1.74
N LEU A 542 -19.80 -14.98 -1.13
CA LEU A 542 -21.14 -14.54 -1.49
C LEU A 542 -21.33 -14.35 -3.01
N GLY A 543 -20.39 -13.67 -3.68
CA GLY A 543 -20.41 -13.41 -5.13
C GLY A 543 -20.01 -14.58 -6.02
N GLY A 544 -19.45 -15.66 -5.46
CA GLY A 544 -18.79 -16.73 -6.19
C GLY A 544 -17.30 -16.44 -6.38
N ALA A 545 -16.73 -16.95 -7.46
CA ALA A 545 -15.33 -16.72 -7.83
C ALA A 545 -15.08 -15.21 -8.02
N GLU A 546 -14.26 -14.65 -7.16
CA GLU A 546 -13.96 -13.21 -7.12
C GLU A 546 -12.54 -13.03 -6.57
N VAL A 547 -11.71 -12.28 -7.29
CA VAL A 547 -10.25 -12.26 -7.05
C VAL A 547 -9.87 -11.79 -5.66
N HIS A 548 -10.57 -10.81 -5.07
CA HIS A 548 -10.25 -10.32 -3.73
C HIS A 548 -10.58 -11.38 -2.67
N SER A 549 -11.74 -12.02 -2.78
CA SER A 549 -12.22 -13.03 -1.83
C SER A 549 -11.38 -14.31 -1.91
N ASP A 550 -11.07 -14.77 -3.11
CA ASP A 550 -10.20 -15.93 -3.33
C ASP A 550 -8.72 -15.60 -3.05
N GLY A 551 -8.33 -14.33 -3.14
CA GLY A 551 -7.02 -13.85 -2.72
C GLY A 551 -6.79 -14.00 -1.22
N GLU A 552 -7.86 -13.95 -0.41
CA GLU A 552 -7.75 -14.22 1.04
C GLU A 552 -7.21 -15.64 1.32
N ILE A 553 -7.51 -16.61 0.45
CA ILE A 553 -7.01 -17.99 0.53
C ILE A 553 -5.48 -17.99 0.34
N TRP A 554 -4.99 -17.27 -0.66
CA TRP A 554 -3.56 -17.17 -0.92
C TRP A 554 -2.83 -16.47 0.22
N THR A 555 -3.35 -15.33 0.70
CA THR A 555 -2.78 -14.61 1.83
C THR A 555 -2.71 -15.47 3.08
N THR A 556 -3.78 -16.18 3.45
CA THR A 556 -3.78 -16.98 4.69
C THR A 556 -2.79 -18.15 4.63
N ILE A 557 -2.60 -18.76 3.45
CA ILE A 557 -1.58 -19.79 3.22
C ILE A 557 -0.18 -19.22 3.48
N LEU A 558 0.15 -18.09 2.86
CA LEU A 558 1.46 -17.44 3.03
C LEU A 558 1.62 -16.86 4.46
N TRP A 559 0.53 -16.47 5.11
CA TRP A 559 0.54 -16.00 6.49
C TRP A 559 0.85 -17.13 7.47
N ASP A 560 0.26 -18.32 7.28
CA ASP A 560 0.60 -19.52 8.07
C ASP A 560 2.06 -19.95 7.84
N MET A 561 2.57 -19.85 6.60
CA MET A 561 3.98 -20.07 6.28
C MET A 561 4.88 -19.11 7.05
N ARG A 562 4.59 -17.80 7.01
CA ARG A 562 5.32 -16.76 7.73
C ARG A 562 5.31 -17.03 9.24
N LYS A 563 4.14 -17.28 9.84
CA LYS A 563 4.01 -17.59 11.28
C LYS A 563 4.85 -18.82 11.67
N GLY A 564 4.84 -19.87 10.87
CA GLY A 564 5.65 -21.06 11.10
C GLY A 564 7.16 -20.76 11.11
N LEU A 565 7.63 -20.00 10.13
CA LEU A 565 9.03 -19.58 10.02
C LEU A 565 9.43 -18.63 11.16
N VAL A 566 8.61 -17.64 11.50
CA VAL A 566 8.84 -16.71 12.61
C VAL A 566 8.85 -17.44 13.95
N ALA A 567 7.93 -18.37 14.18
CA ALA A 567 7.91 -19.17 15.41
C ALA A 567 9.20 -19.99 15.59
N ARG A 568 9.82 -20.42 14.49
CA ARG A 568 11.04 -21.23 14.51
C ARG A 568 12.33 -20.41 14.56
N TYR A 569 12.40 -19.31 13.83
CA TYR A 569 13.63 -18.54 13.60
C TYR A 569 13.61 -17.12 14.18
N GLY A 570 12.49 -16.70 14.78
CA GLY A 570 12.25 -15.33 15.23
C GLY A 570 11.88 -14.39 14.09
N GLU A 571 11.37 -13.21 14.42
CA GLU A 571 10.84 -12.23 13.45
C GLU A 571 11.88 -11.81 12.41
N ALA A 572 13.09 -11.44 12.85
CA ALA A 572 14.13 -10.91 11.95
C ALA A 572 14.58 -11.94 10.89
N ALA A 573 14.77 -13.20 11.27
CA ALA A 573 15.22 -14.24 10.34
C ALA A 573 14.06 -14.94 9.64
N GLY A 574 13.01 -15.32 10.37
CA GLY A 574 11.85 -16.02 9.83
C GLY A 574 10.99 -15.16 8.91
N GLY A 575 10.78 -13.88 9.25
CA GLY A 575 10.09 -12.91 8.41
C GLY A 575 10.87 -12.63 7.12
N GLU A 576 12.19 -12.44 7.21
CA GLU A 576 13.06 -12.30 6.03
C GLU A 576 13.03 -13.56 5.17
N MET A 577 13.09 -14.75 5.77
CA MET A 577 13.00 -16.01 5.03
C MET A 577 11.70 -16.12 4.24
N ALA A 578 10.57 -15.76 4.84
CA ALA A 578 9.27 -15.74 4.17
C ALA A 578 9.26 -14.74 3.01
N ALA A 579 9.66 -13.48 3.25
CA ALA A 579 9.70 -12.45 2.22
C ALA A 579 10.60 -12.83 1.03
N ARG A 580 11.75 -13.44 1.29
CA ARG A 580 12.65 -13.93 0.24
C ARG A 580 12.05 -15.06 -0.57
N MET A 581 11.46 -16.05 0.08
CA MET A 581 10.85 -17.18 -0.64
C MET A 581 9.65 -16.71 -1.50
N VAL A 582 8.83 -15.80 -0.99
CA VAL A 582 7.69 -15.23 -1.74
C VAL A 582 8.18 -14.40 -2.92
N THR A 583 9.15 -13.49 -2.71
CA THR A 583 9.65 -12.60 -3.77
C THR A 583 10.42 -13.39 -4.83
N ASP A 584 11.36 -14.25 -4.42
CA ASP A 584 12.22 -15.01 -5.34
C ASP A 584 11.41 -16.02 -6.17
N ALA A 585 10.21 -16.39 -5.74
CA ALA A 585 9.32 -17.29 -6.47
C ALA A 585 8.61 -16.64 -7.66
N MET A 586 8.35 -15.33 -7.62
CA MET A 586 7.60 -14.63 -8.68
C MET A 586 8.23 -14.79 -10.07
N PRO A 587 9.54 -14.55 -10.29
CA PRO A 587 10.14 -14.76 -11.61
C PRO A 587 10.38 -16.24 -11.94
N LEU A 588 10.14 -17.17 -11.00
CA LEU A 588 10.26 -18.61 -11.21
C LEU A 588 8.92 -19.27 -11.58
N SER A 589 7.79 -18.58 -11.38
CA SER A 589 6.47 -19.07 -11.80
C SER A 589 6.21 -18.79 -13.28
N PRO A 590 5.35 -19.60 -13.93
CA PRO A 590 4.86 -19.28 -15.28
C PRO A 590 3.96 -18.03 -15.26
N ALA A 591 3.64 -17.50 -16.45
CA ALA A 591 2.59 -16.50 -16.60
C ALA A 591 1.22 -17.14 -16.31
N ASP A 592 0.29 -16.32 -15.80
CA ASP A 592 -1.04 -16.74 -15.35
C ASP A 592 -1.00 -18.00 -14.44
N PRO A 593 -0.14 -18.03 -13.40
CA PRO A 593 0.10 -19.24 -12.63
C PRO A 593 -1.13 -19.65 -11.83
N SER A 594 -1.36 -20.96 -11.71
CA SER A 594 -2.24 -21.50 -10.67
C SER A 594 -1.57 -21.40 -9.29
N PHE A 595 -2.34 -21.58 -8.20
CA PHE A 595 -1.78 -21.64 -6.85
C PHE A 595 -0.74 -22.77 -6.72
N VAL A 596 -0.94 -23.87 -7.47
CA VAL A 596 -0.03 -25.03 -7.48
C VAL A 596 1.30 -24.66 -8.13
N ASP A 597 1.28 -23.94 -9.25
CA ASP A 597 2.50 -23.48 -9.93
C ASP A 597 3.33 -22.59 -9.00
N THR A 598 2.69 -21.65 -8.31
CA THR A 598 3.37 -20.73 -7.40
C THR A 598 3.88 -21.42 -6.14
N ARG A 599 3.15 -22.41 -5.58
CA ARG A 599 3.69 -23.26 -4.50
C ARG A 599 4.99 -23.93 -4.93
N ASP A 600 5.04 -24.45 -6.14
CA ASP A 600 6.22 -25.14 -6.68
C ASP A 600 7.35 -24.15 -7.04
N ALA A 601 7.02 -22.91 -7.42
CA ALA A 601 7.98 -21.82 -7.54
C ALA A 601 8.57 -21.42 -6.17
N ILE A 602 7.75 -21.33 -5.11
CA ILE A 602 8.20 -21.11 -3.72
C ILE A 602 9.12 -22.24 -3.25
N ARG A 603 8.79 -23.49 -3.58
CA ARG A 603 9.66 -24.64 -3.33
C ARG A 603 11.02 -24.47 -4.03
N SER A 604 11.02 -24.02 -5.27
CA SER A 604 12.23 -23.80 -6.07
C SER A 604 13.09 -22.65 -5.50
N ALA A 605 12.46 -21.54 -5.11
CA ALA A 605 13.11 -20.42 -4.44
C ALA A 605 13.75 -20.85 -3.10
N LEU A 606 13.02 -21.63 -2.30
CA LEU A 606 13.51 -22.20 -1.05
C LEU A 606 14.76 -23.06 -1.28
N ASP A 607 14.73 -23.94 -2.29
CA ASP A 607 15.84 -24.83 -2.64
C ASP A 607 17.07 -24.07 -3.06
N ASN A 608 16.90 -23.12 -3.98
CA ASN A 608 17.98 -22.27 -4.45
C ASN A 608 18.70 -21.59 -3.28
N ARG A 609 17.92 -21.06 -2.32
CA ARG A 609 18.44 -20.17 -1.28
C ARG A 609 18.95 -20.90 -0.03
N TYR A 610 18.35 -22.04 0.33
CA TYR A 610 18.54 -22.64 1.65
C TYR A 610 19.02 -24.10 1.64
N HIS A 611 19.21 -24.75 0.49
CA HIS A 611 19.62 -26.17 0.42
C HIS A 611 20.91 -26.50 1.20
N ALA A 612 21.85 -25.55 1.29
CA ALA A 612 23.13 -25.75 1.98
C ALA A 612 23.03 -25.65 3.51
N ARG A 613 21.86 -25.26 4.06
CA ARG A 613 21.68 -25.13 5.51
C ARG A 613 21.56 -26.50 6.18
N ALA A 614 22.09 -26.61 7.39
CA ALA A 614 22.01 -27.84 8.18
C ALA A 614 20.57 -28.19 8.61
N ASP A 615 19.70 -27.19 8.76
CA ASP A 615 18.29 -27.30 9.14
C ASP A 615 17.33 -27.17 7.93
N TYR A 616 17.85 -27.42 6.72
CA TYR A 616 17.09 -27.29 5.47
C TYR A 616 15.81 -28.15 5.47
N ALA A 617 15.90 -29.40 5.90
CA ALA A 617 14.75 -30.30 5.94
C ALA A 617 13.61 -29.73 6.80
N GLU A 618 13.95 -29.09 7.93
CA GLU A 618 12.97 -28.45 8.80
C GLU A 618 12.38 -27.18 8.22
N ILE A 619 13.12 -26.45 7.37
CA ILE A 619 12.57 -25.31 6.63
C ILE A 619 11.53 -25.80 5.63
N VAL A 620 11.86 -26.84 4.86
CA VAL A 620 10.93 -27.46 3.89
C VAL A 620 9.67 -27.94 4.58
N ASP A 621 9.83 -28.68 5.69
CA ASP A 621 8.74 -29.17 6.51
C ASP A 621 7.89 -28.02 7.07
N THR A 622 8.49 -26.91 7.52
CA THR A 622 7.75 -25.74 8.04
C THR A 622 6.89 -25.10 6.95
N VAL A 623 7.45 -24.95 5.73
CA VAL A 623 6.74 -24.34 4.59
C VAL A 623 5.60 -25.25 4.10
N TYR A 624 5.86 -26.55 3.97
CA TYR A 624 4.83 -27.49 3.51
C TYR A 624 3.76 -27.82 4.55
N ASP A 625 4.00 -27.58 5.85
CA ASP A 625 2.93 -27.60 6.85
C ASP A 625 1.85 -26.56 6.53
N ALA A 626 2.23 -25.34 6.14
CA ALA A 626 1.29 -24.28 5.81
C ALA A 626 0.47 -24.63 4.57
N PHE A 627 1.14 -25.03 3.49
CA PHE A 627 0.47 -25.46 2.26
C PHE A 627 -0.44 -26.67 2.48
N ALA A 628 0.05 -27.73 3.13
CA ALA A 628 -0.73 -28.96 3.32
C ALA A 628 -1.91 -28.74 4.27
N ARG A 629 -1.80 -27.94 5.33
CA ARG A 629 -2.93 -27.67 6.22
C ARG A 629 -4.05 -26.87 5.56
N ARG A 630 -3.77 -26.22 4.43
CA ARG A 630 -4.70 -25.40 3.66
C ARG A 630 -5.09 -26.06 2.33
N GLY A 631 -4.88 -27.36 2.16
CA GLY A 631 -5.32 -28.09 0.98
C GLY A 631 -4.44 -27.92 -0.26
N LEU A 632 -3.31 -27.20 -0.17
CA LEU A 632 -2.33 -27.03 -1.26
C LEU A 632 -1.12 -27.98 -1.10
N GLY A 633 -1.32 -29.11 -0.45
CA GLY A 633 -0.29 -30.11 -0.16
C GLY A 633 0.15 -30.94 -1.38
N LYS A 634 0.89 -32.02 -1.12
CA LYS A 634 1.63 -32.82 -2.11
C LYS A 634 0.87 -33.20 -3.38
N GLN A 635 -0.39 -33.61 -3.25
CA GLN A 635 -1.23 -34.12 -4.35
C GLN A 635 -2.24 -33.08 -4.85
N ALA A 636 -2.11 -31.82 -4.43
CA ALA A 636 -3.03 -30.77 -4.88
C ALA A 636 -2.75 -30.48 -6.35
N SER A 637 -3.80 -30.30 -7.13
CA SER A 637 -3.69 -30.05 -8.58
C SER A 637 -4.74 -29.05 -9.04
N SER A 638 -4.34 -28.24 -10.01
CA SER A 638 -5.25 -27.44 -10.85
C SER A 638 -5.02 -27.77 -12.31
N VAL A 639 -6.04 -27.55 -13.14
CA VAL A 639 -5.90 -27.66 -14.60
C VAL A 639 -5.01 -26.55 -15.15
N ASP A 640 -5.30 -25.31 -14.76
CA ASP A 640 -4.56 -24.09 -15.09
C ASP A 640 -4.96 -22.96 -14.11
N GLY A 641 -4.53 -21.72 -14.35
CA GLY A 641 -4.89 -20.57 -13.53
C GLY A 641 -6.36 -20.14 -13.58
N ASN A 642 -7.18 -20.64 -14.52
CA ASN A 642 -8.64 -20.36 -14.58
C ASN A 642 -9.49 -21.44 -13.92
N ASP A 643 -8.87 -22.46 -13.34
CA ASP A 643 -9.57 -23.55 -12.68
C ASP A 643 -10.28 -23.07 -11.41
N LEU A 644 -11.61 -23.11 -11.41
CA LEU A 644 -12.45 -22.75 -10.27
C LEU A 644 -12.82 -23.96 -9.40
N ASP A 645 -12.50 -25.18 -9.86
CA ASP A 645 -12.82 -26.44 -9.18
C ASP A 645 -11.54 -27.26 -8.88
N PRO A 646 -10.56 -26.68 -8.18
CA PRO A 646 -9.26 -27.32 -7.95
C PRO A 646 -9.38 -28.57 -7.09
N ILE A 647 -8.46 -29.52 -7.23
CA ILE A 647 -8.44 -30.74 -6.39
C ILE A 647 -7.54 -30.49 -5.17
N PRO A 648 -8.10 -30.35 -3.94
CA PRO A 648 -7.29 -30.11 -2.76
C PRO A 648 -6.60 -31.38 -2.26
N SER A 649 -5.41 -31.22 -1.69
CA SER A 649 -4.68 -32.24 -0.95
C SER A 649 -4.18 -31.69 0.37
N PHE A 650 -4.50 -32.37 1.46
CA PHE A 650 -3.98 -32.02 2.77
C PHE A 650 -2.75 -32.85 3.16
N GLU A 651 -2.21 -33.67 2.24
CA GLU A 651 -1.02 -34.48 2.47
C GLU A 651 0.26 -33.63 2.48
N HIS A 652 1.05 -33.76 3.54
CA HIS A 652 2.39 -33.17 3.66
C HIS A 652 3.41 -33.98 2.84
N LEU A 653 4.47 -33.32 2.31
CA LEU A 653 5.54 -33.99 1.55
C LEU A 653 6.26 -35.08 2.35
N ASN A 654 6.68 -34.75 3.58
CA ASN A 654 7.24 -35.69 4.55
C ASN A 654 6.14 -36.63 5.11
N PRO A 655 6.16 -37.94 4.79
CA PRO A 655 5.15 -38.89 5.25
C PRO A 655 5.04 -39.02 6.76
N ALA A 656 6.13 -38.74 7.50
CA ALA A 656 6.15 -38.81 8.95
C ALA A 656 5.28 -37.74 9.63
N ARG A 657 4.84 -36.72 8.87
CA ARG A 657 3.96 -35.65 9.35
C ARG A 657 2.49 -35.90 9.02
N ASN A 658 2.18 -36.95 8.27
CA ASN A 658 0.82 -37.29 7.87
C ASN A 658 0.15 -38.26 8.85
N GLY A 659 -1.12 -38.02 9.14
CA GLY A 659 -2.05 -39.00 9.70
C GLY A 659 -3.05 -39.47 8.64
N LEU A 660 -3.91 -40.41 9.02
CA LEU A 660 -5.02 -40.87 8.17
C LEU A 660 -6.34 -40.39 8.76
N LEU A 661 -7.05 -39.52 8.05
CA LEU A 661 -8.45 -39.21 8.35
C LEU A 661 -9.34 -40.20 7.60
N LYS A 662 -10.14 -40.96 8.32
CA LYS A 662 -11.13 -41.87 7.72
C LYS A 662 -12.46 -41.79 8.44
N GLY A 663 -13.53 -42.16 7.76
CA GLY A 663 -14.82 -42.23 8.42
C GLY A 663 -15.94 -42.77 7.57
N ALA A 664 -17.11 -42.83 8.21
CA ALA A 664 -18.36 -43.24 7.62
C ALA A 664 -19.40 -42.12 7.75
N VAL A 665 -20.18 -41.89 6.69
CA VAL A 665 -21.35 -41.03 6.69
C VAL A 665 -22.59 -41.91 6.56
N VAL A 666 -23.51 -41.79 7.52
CA VAL A 666 -24.72 -42.61 7.60
C VAL A 666 -25.96 -41.75 7.85
N ASN A 667 -27.10 -42.22 7.38
CA ASN A 667 -28.40 -41.65 7.66
C ASN A 667 -28.74 -41.95 9.13
N ALA A 668 -28.96 -40.91 9.94
CA ALA A 668 -29.26 -41.06 11.36
C ALA A 668 -30.62 -41.72 11.61
N SER A 669 -31.55 -41.66 10.65
CA SER A 669 -32.92 -42.15 10.79
C SER A 669 -33.08 -43.64 10.44
N THR A 670 -32.17 -44.20 9.63
CA THR A 670 -32.23 -45.60 9.15
C THR A 670 -30.95 -46.39 9.44
N GLY A 671 -29.83 -45.71 9.70
CA GLY A 671 -28.50 -46.32 9.85
C GLY A 671 -27.83 -46.73 8.54
N THR A 672 -28.46 -46.46 7.39
CA THR A 672 -27.91 -46.81 6.07
C THR A 672 -26.72 -45.90 5.70
N PRO A 673 -25.76 -46.39 4.90
CA PRO A 673 -24.67 -45.56 4.42
C PRO A 673 -25.13 -44.52 3.39
N ILE A 674 -24.59 -43.30 3.47
CA ILE A 674 -24.87 -42.23 2.49
C ILE A 674 -23.74 -42.21 1.46
N ALA A 675 -24.05 -42.57 0.22
CA ALA A 675 -23.11 -42.53 -0.90
C ALA A 675 -22.97 -41.11 -1.47
N ASN A 676 -21.81 -40.80 -2.04
CA ASN A 676 -21.50 -39.54 -2.71
C ASN A 676 -21.65 -38.27 -1.83
N ALA A 677 -21.73 -38.41 -0.50
CA ALA A 677 -21.69 -37.27 0.40
C ALA A 677 -20.36 -36.53 0.23
N LYS A 678 -20.42 -35.21 0.06
CA LYS A 678 -19.25 -34.34 -0.03
C LYS A 678 -18.64 -34.22 1.37
N VAL A 679 -17.33 -34.44 1.48
CA VAL A 679 -16.56 -34.26 2.71
C VAL A 679 -15.47 -33.22 2.44
N MET A 680 -15.58 -32.08 3.10
CA MET A 680 -14.68 -30.93 2.99
C MET A 680 -13.88 -30.77 4.28
N LEU A 681 -12.63 -30.35 4.17
CA LEU A 681 -11.87 -29.83 5.31
C LEU A 681 -11.90 -28.31 5.25
N GLY A 682 -12.89 -27.73 5.90
CA GLY A 682 -13.26 -26.33 5.80
C GLY A 682 -14.58 -26.11 6.53
N VAL A 683 -15.15 -24.92 6.39
CA VAL A 683 -16.45 -24.58 6.99
C VAL A 683 -17.57 -24.43 5.97
N PHE A 684 -17.22 -24.18 4.70
CA PHE A 684 -18.18 -23.97 3.62
C PHE A 684 -18.51 -25.25 2.86
N GLU A 685 -19.65 -25.22 2.17
CA GLU A 685 -20.09 -26.27 1.24
C GLU A 685 -20.46 -25.76 -0.14
N ALA A 686 -20.98 -24.53 -0.20
CA ALA A 686 -21.36 -23.89 -1.43
C ALA A 686 -20.12 -23.53 -2.24
N ARG A 687 -20.10 -23.94 -3.51
CA ARG A 687 -19.06 -23.58 -4.49
C ARG A 687 -17.64 -24.03 -4.11
N VAL A 688 -17.49 -24.95 -3.15
CA VAL A 688 -16.19 -25.50 -2.75
C VAL A 688 -15.98 -26.90 -3.31
N THR A 689 -14.73 -27.25 -3.60
CA THR A 689 -14.35 -28.60 -4.05
C THR A 689 -14.11 -29.53 -2.86
N PRO A 690 -14.82 -30.67 -2.77
CA PRO A 690 -14.66 -31.58 -1.64
C PRO A 690 -13.31 -32.31 -1.67
N LEU A 691 -12.74 -32.54 -0.49
CA LEU A 691 -11.57 -33.41 -0.34
C LEU A 691 -11.89 -34.83 -0.81
N ARG A 692 -13.06 -35.37 -0.44
CA ARG A 692 -13.54 -36.68 -0.88
C ARG A 692 -15.05 -36.68 -1.04
N LYS A 693 -15.55 -37.56 -1.90
CA LYS A 693 -16.93 -38.05 -1.86
C LYS A 693 -16.95 -39.43 -1.22
N THR A 694 -17.98 -39.73 -0.43
CA THR A 694 -18.12 -41.07 0.17
C THR A 694 -18.40 -42.14 -0.88
N SER A 695 -17.88 -43.36 -0.65
CA SER A 695 -18.18 -44.52 -1.48
C SER A 695 -19.65 -44.96 -1.37
N ALA A 696 -20.05 -45.96 -2.17
CA ALA A 696 -21.37 -46.60 -2.05
C ALA A 696 -21.66 -47.17 -0.64
N SER A 697 -20.63 -47.50 0.13
CA SER A 697 -20.74 -47.95 1.53
C SER A 697 -20.61 -46.81 2.54
N GLY A 698 -20.74 -45.55 2.09
CA GLY A 698 -20.66 -44.34 2.91
C GLY A 698 -19.29 -44.05 3.50
N GLN A 699 -18.22 -44.68 3.01
CA GLN A 699 -16.88 -44.54 3.60
C GLN A 699 -16.04 -43.48 2.86
N PHE A 700 -15.16 -42.81 3.58
CA PHE A 700 -14.12 -41.94 3.02
C PHE A 700 -12.79 -42.14 3.75
N ALA A 701 -11.69 -41.86 3.06
CA ALA A 701 -10.36 -41.80 3.66
C ALA A 701 -9.46 -40.84 2.87
N ALA A 702 -8.64 -40.07 3.59
CA ALA A 702 -7.61 -39.22 3.02
C ALA A 702 -6.39 -39.12 3.98
N PRO A 703 -5.16 -39.21 3.47
CA PRO A 703 -4.00 -38.79 4.23
C PRO A 703 -4.05 -37.26 4.41
N VAL A 704 -3.78 -36.80 5.62
CA VAL A 704 -3.79 -35.37 5.96
C VAL A 704 -2.64 -35.06 6.90
N ALA A 705 -2.06 -33.87 6.80
CA ALA A 705 -1.03 -33.40 7.70
C ALA A 705 -1.54 -33.41 9.16
N GLY A 706 -0.63 -33.53 10.12
CA GLY A 706 -0.97 -33.37 11.53
C GLY A 706 -1.51 -31.97 11.80
N GLY A 707 -2.70 -31.88 12.37
CA GLY A 707 -3.40 -30.60 12.56
C GLY A 707 -4.78 -30.74 13.18
N THR A 708 -5.44 -29.61 13.38
CA THR A 708 -6.84 -29.53 13.81
C THR A 708 -7.66 -28.92 12.69
N TYR A 709 -8.76 -29.57 12.34
CA TYR A 709 -9.57 -29.23 11.18
C TYR A 709 -11.04 -29.07 11.56
N SER A 710 -11.73 -28.23 10.79
CA SER A 710 -13.19 -28.32 10.64
C SER A 710 -13.51 -29.28 9.51
N VAL A 711 -14.54 -30.11 9.69
CA VAL A 711 -15.01 -31.04 8.67
C VAL A 711 -16.47 -30.72 8.37
N THR A 712 -16.74 -30.27 7.15
CA THR A 712 -18.09 -30.07 6.63
C THR A 712 -18.49 -31.28 5.82
N VAL A 713 -19.69 -31.79 6.08
CA VAL A 713 -20.31 -32.87 5.30
C VAL A 713 -21.63 -32.38 4.74
N GLN A 714 -21.81 -32.53 3.43
CA GLN A 714 -23.04 -32.16 2.73
C GLN A 714 -23.52 -33.33 1.87
N ALA A 715 -24.84 -33.56 1.87
CA ALA A 715 -25.46 -34.55 1.01
C ALA A 715 -26.92 -34.16 0.70
N PRO A 716 -27.42 -34.44 -0.53
CA PRO A 716 -28.83 -34.27 -0.86
C PRO A 716 -29.72 -35.04 0.12
N GLY A 717 -30.76 -34.37 0.63
CA GLY A 717 -31.68 -34.89 1.63
C GLY A 717 -31.20 -34.71 3.08
N PHE A 718 -29.99 -34.21 3.32
CA PHE A 718 -29.41 -34.12 4.67
C PHE A 718 -28.93 -32.71 5.04
N GLY A 719 -28.86 -31.79 4.09
CA GLY A 719 -28.28 -30.48 4.29
C GLY A 719 -26.77 -30.54 4.52
N SER A 720 -26.26 -29.53 5.22
CA SER A 720 -24.84 -29.38 5.53
C SER A 720 -24.59 -29.31 7.03
N ARG A 721 -23.53 -29.99 7.48
CA ARG A 721 -23.12 -30.04 8.88
C ARG A 721 -21.61 -29.91 9.02
N THR A 722 -21.19 -28.96 9.85
CA THR A 722 -19.79 -28.71 10.19
C THR A 722 -19.47 -29.22 11.59
N VAL A 723 -18.39 -29.99 11.72
CA VAL A 723 -17.83 -30.40 13.00
C VAL A 723 -16.41 -29.85 13.12
N SER A 724 -16.22 -28.91 14.04
CA SER A 724 -14.92 -28.27 14.29
C SER A 724 -14.09 -29.02 15.33
N GLY A 725 -12.79 -28.73 15.39
CA GLY A 725 -11.90 -29.27 16.43
C GLY A 725 -11.48 -30.73 16.21
N ILE A 726 -11.53 -31.22 14.97
CA ILE A 726 -11.05 -32.57 14.64
C ILE A 726 -9.53 -32.58 14.56
N THR A 727 -8.89 -33.07 15.62
CA THR A 727 -7.43 -33.25 15.63
C THR A 727 -7.02 -34.57 14.99
N VAL A 728 -6.12 -34.48 14.00
CA VAL A 728 -5.41 -35.61 13.37
C VAL A 728 -3.94 -35.56 13.79
N GLN A 729 -3.44 -36.66 14.34
CA GLN A 729 -2.04 -36.79 14.76
C GLN A 729 -1.24 -37.53 13.68
N ALA A 730 0.00 -37.09 13.46
CA ALA A 730 0.92 -37.74 12.53
C ALA A 730 1.17 -39.21 12.91
N GLY A 731 1.23 -40.09 11.90
CA GLY A 731 1.37 -41.54 12.06
C GLY A 731 0.15 -42.25 12.68
N LYS A 732 -0.95 -41.55 12.97
CA LYS A 732 -2.17 -42.12 13.58
C LYS A 732 -3.36 -42.04 12.64
N THR A 733 -4.32 -42.94 12.85
CA THR A 733 -5.61 -42.91 12.17
C THR A 733 -6.66 -42.24 13.05
N LYS A 734 -7.26 -41.15 12.57
CA LYS A 734 -8.45 -40.55 13.16
C LYS A 734 -9.68 -41.12 12.43
N SER A 735 -10.51 -41.87 13.17
CA SER A 735 -11.76 -42.43 12.65
C SER A 735 -12.95 -41.57 13.07
N LEU A 736 -13.82 -41.22 12.12
CA LEU A 736 -15.03 -40.43 12.35
C LEU A 736 -16.28 -41.20 11.91
N LYS A 737 -17.40 -40.91 12.57
CA LYS A 737 -18.74 -41.34 12.13
C LYS A 737 -19.65 -40.11 12.12
N PHE A 738 -20.09 -39.71 10.94
CA PHE A 738 -21.08 -38.67 10.76
C PHE A 738 -22.45 -39.33 10.62
N SER A 739 -23.37 -38.98 11.53
CA SER A 739 -24.75 -39.46 11.52
C SER A 739 -25.64 -38.28 11.15
N LEU A 740 -25.99 -38.15 9.88
CA LEU A 740 -26.74 -36.99 9.37
C LEU A 740 -28.24 -37.22 9.55
N ALA A 741 -28.90 -36.30 10.25
CA ALA A 741 -30.36 -36.29 10.33
C ALA A 741 -30.94 -35.86 8.96
N PRO A 742 -31.95 -36.55 8.42
CA PRO A 742 -32.63 -36.12 7.21
C PRO A 742 -33.19 -34.69 7.37
N ASN A 743 -32.99 -33.85 6.36
CA ASN A 743 -33.61 -32.55 6.24
C ASN A 743 -35.06 -32.74 5.76
N LEU A 744 -36.03 -32.55 6.65
CA LEU A 744 -37.45 -32.73 6.34
C LEU A 744 -38.02 -31.67 5.40
N ALA A 745 -37.31 -30.56 5.22
CA ALA A 745 -37.68 -29.51 4.27
C ALA A 745 -37.04 -29.72 2.89
N SER A 746 -36.13 -30.70 2.74
CA SER A 746 -35.44 -30.96 1.48
C SER A 746 -36.35 -31.51 0.40
N VAL A 747 -36.26 -30.94 -0.80
CA VAL A 747 -36.93 -31.48 -2.01
C VAL A 747 -36.41 -32.88 -2.37
N ALA A 748 -35.14 -33.19 -2.05
CA ALA A 748 -34.58 -34.52 -2.27
C ALA A 748 -35.20 -35.59 -1.36
N ASN A 749 -35.80 -35.20 -0.23
CA ASN A 749 -36.61 -36.10 0.60
C ASN A 749 -38.11 -36.07 0.25
N GLY A 750 -38.52 -35.30 -0.76
CA GLY A 750 -39.91 -35.18 -1.20
C GLY A 750 -40.71 -34.07 -0.52
N ALA A 751 -40.06 -33.12 0.16
CA ALA A 751 -40.73 -31.90 0.59
C ALA A 751 -41.19 -31.07 -0.62
N THR A 752 -42.30 -30.35 -0.47
CA THR A 752 -42.89 -29.58 -1.57
C THR A 752 -43.30 -28.17 -1.14
N VAL A 753 -43.02 -27.18 -1.99
CA VAL A 753 -43.60 -25.84 -1.84
C VAL A 753 -45.08 -25.90 -2.22
N VAL A 754 -45.96 -25.68 -1.24
CA VAL A 754 -47.42 -25.63 -1.43
C VAL A 754 -47.85 -24.30 -2.02
N SER A 755 -47.28 -23.21 -1.52
CA SER A 755 -47.49 -21.85 -2.02
C SER A 755 -46.33 -20.96 -1.64
N ALA A 756 -46.09 -19.90 -2.41
CA ALA A 756 -45.11 -18.87 -2.09
C ALA A 756 -45.54 -17.52 -2.68
N THR A 757 -45.17 -16.43 -2.02
CA THR A 757 -45.41 -15.06 -2.51
C THR A 757 -44.40 -14.62 -3.58
N GLY A 758 -43.43 -15.48 -3.92
CA GLY A 758 -42.44 -15.27 -4.99
C GLY A 758 -42.13 -16.60 -5.71
N GLY A 759 -41.61 -16.51 -6.94
CA GLY A 759 -41.23 -17.69 -7.72
C GLY A 759 -40.02 -18.42 -7.13
N ASN A 760 -39.80 -19.68 -7.56
CA ASN A 760 -38.60 -20.47 -7.26
C ASN A 760 -38.27 -20.67 -5.77
N ALA A 761 -39.26 -20.69 -4.87
CA ALA A 761 -39.06 -20.96 -3.44
C ALA A 761 -38.47 -22.36 -3.13
N ALA A 762 -38.41 -23.26 -4.12
CA ALA A 762 -37.70 -24.53 -3.97
C ALA A 762 -36.17 -24.36 -3.82
N LYS A 763 -35.60 -23.22 -4.24
CA LYS A 763 -34.17 -22.91 -4.10
C LYS A 763 -33.69 -22.76 -2.65
N MET A 764 -34.59 -22.57 -1.68
CA MET A 764 -34.23 -22.56 -0.26
C MET A 764 -34.41 -23.91 0.42
N LEU A 765 -34.58 -24.99 -0.37
CA LEU A 765 -34.93 -26.33 0.08
C LEU A 765 -34.07 -27.41 -0.61
N ASP A 766 -32.96 -27.02 -1.24
CA ASP A 766 -32.14 -27.86 -2.12
C ASP A 766 -30.84 -28.36 -1.46
N ASP A 767 -30.72 -28.16 -0.14
CA ASP A 767 -29.61 -28.61 0.69
C ASP A 767 -28.26 -27.92 0.39
N THR A 768 -28.27 -26.71 -0.19
CA THR A 768 -27.06 -25.92 -0.45
C THR A 768 -27.25 -24.41 -0.23
N GLU A 769 -26.17 -23.69 0.12
CA GLU A 769 -26.13 -22.22 0.16
C GLU A 769 -25.74 -21.61 -1.20
N ALA A 770 -25.48 -22.43 -2.22
CA ALA A 770 -25.03 -21.95 -3.54
C ALA A 770 -26.14 -21.25 -4.33
N SER A 771 -27.40 -21.52 -3.99
CA SER A 771 -28.63 -20.98 -4.56
C SER A 771 -29.35 -20.10 -3.53
N SER A 772 -30.26 -19.23 -4.00
CA SER A 772 -31.10 -18.43 -3.11
C SER A 772 -32.51 -18.25 -3.68
N TRP A 773 -33.49 -18.15 -2.77
CA TRP A 773 -34.84 -17.69 -3.06
C TRP A 773 -34.94 -16.18 -2.81
N THR A 774 -35.37 -15.42 -3.82
CA THR A 774 -35.61 -13.98 -3.71
C THR A 774 -37.11 -13.68 -3.61
N VAL A 775 -37.48 -12.84 -2.65
CA VAL A 775 -38.88 -12.45 -2.42
C VAL A 775 -38.96 -11.02 -1.89
N ALA A 776 -40.09 -10.33 -2.09
CA ALA A 776 -40.33 -9.04 -1.45
C ALA A 776 -40.33 -9.16 0.09
N LYS A 777 -39.99 -8.07 0.78
CA LYS A 777 -40.05 -7.97 2.25
C LYS A 777 -41.41 -8.44 2.80
N ASN A 778 -41.38 -9.24 3.87
CA ASN A 778 -42.53 -9.96 4.44
C ASN A 778 -43.16 -11.00 3.51
N GLY A 779 -42.42 -11.44 2.49
CA GLY A 779 -42.81 -12.56 1.65
C GLY A 779 -42.74 -13.88 2.42
N ASN A 780 -43.55 -14.86 2.03
CA ASN A 780 -43.55 -16.17 2.67
C ASN A 780 -43.71 -17.34 1.70
N ALA A 781 -43.27 -18.51 2.15
CA ALA A 781 -43.49 -19.78 1.48
C ALA A 781 -44.01 -20.82 2.48
N VAL A 782 -45.03 -21.55 2.06
CA VAL A 782 -45.60 -22.69 2.77
C VAL A 782 -44.98 -23.95 2.19
N VAL A 783 -44.31 -24.73 3.05
CA VAL A 783 -43.63 -25.97 2.70
C VAL A 783 -44.30 -27.12 3.42
N ARG A 784 -44.69 -28.14 2.67
CA ARG A 784 -45.07 -29.44 3.23
C ARG A 784 -43.80 -30.26 3.42
N LEU A 785 -43.57 -30.72 4.65
CA LEU A 785 -42.41 -31.51 5.00
C LEU A 785 -42.49 -32.92 4.39
N ALA A 786 -41.33 -33.55 4.17
CA ALA A 786 -41.22 -34.92 3.69
C ALA A 786 -42.00 -35.94 4.54
N ALA A 787 -42.13 -35.68 5.84
CA ALA A 787 -43.00 -36.42 6.74
C ALA A 787 -43.45 -35.56 7.94
N PRO A 788 -44.64 -35.82 8.50
CA PRO A 788 -45.04 -35.24 9.78
C PRO A 788 -44.06 -35.61 10.89
N ALA A 789 -43.58 -34.62 11.65
CA ALA A 789 -42.56 -34.85 12.67
C ALA A 789 -42.63 -33.86 13.84
N LYS A 790 -41.99 -34.23 14.96
CA LYS A 790 -41.66 -33.27 16.03
C LYS A 790 -40.38 -32.53 15.65
N ILE A 791 -40.52 -31.34 15.10
CA ILE A 791 -39.40 -30.47 14.72
C ILE A 791 -38.62 -30.12 15.98
N SER A 792 -37.31 -30.34 15.95
CA SER A 792 -36.39 -30.09 17.07
C SER A 792 -35.43 -28.93 16.81
N SER A 793 -35.13 -28.65 15.54
CA SER A 793 -34.29 -27.52 15.16
C SER A 793 -34.56 -27.12 13.72
N ILE A 794 -34.34 -25.85 13.43
CA ILE A 794 -34.36 -25.29 12.08
C ILE A 794 -33.00 -24.64 11.83
N GLN A 795 -32.37 -24.95 10.71
CA GLN A 795 -31.13 -24.31 10.28
C GLN A 795 -31.44 -23.43 9.08
N VAL A 796 -30.94 -22.19 9.09
CA VAL A 796 -31.25 -21.19 8.07
C VAL A 796 -29.94 -20.59 7.57
N SER A 797 -29.87 -20.28 6.30
CA SER A 797 -28.78 -19.52 5.69
C SER A 797 -29.29 -18.26 5.01
N ALA A 798 -28.56 -17.17 5.20
CA ALA A 798 -28.78 -15.89 4.54
C ALA A 798 -27.81 -15.66 3.37
N PHE A 799 -26.99 -16.67 3.03
CA PHE A 799 -25.96 -16.59 1.99
C PHE A 799 -26.54 -16.18 0.64
N THR A 800 -25.97 -15.16 0.00
CA THR A 800 -26.45 -14.63 -1.27
C THR A 800 -25.39 -13.79 -1.97
N THR A 801 -25.44 -13.72 -3.29
CA THR A 801 -24.63 -12.79 -4.10
C THR A 801 -24.99 -11.32 -3.85
N SER A 802 -26.22 -11.03 -3.44
CA SER A 802 -26.70 -9.67 -3.13
C SER A 802 -26.61 -9.42 -1.63
N ARG A 803 -25.39 -9.09 -1.16
CA ARG A 803 -25.03 -9.03 0.27
C ARG A 803 -26.06 -8.32 1.16
N PHE A 804 -26.54 -7.15 0.72
CA PHE A 804 -27.52 -6.35 1.48
C PHE A 804 -28.98 -6.82 1.33
N GLU A 805 -29.29 -7.66 0.34
CA GLU A 805 -30.59 -8.34 0.28
C GLU A 805 -30.62 -9.64 1.09
N GLY A 806 -29.49 -10.09 1.64
CA GLY A 806 -29.43 -11.26 2.50
C GLY A 806 -30.42 -11.18 3.66
N LEU A 807 -30.99 -12.31 4.05
CA LEU A 807 -31.94 -12.40 5.15
C LEU A 807 -31.36 -11.85 6.46
N ARG A 808 -32.08 -10.95 7.12
CA ARG A 808 -31.76 -10.44 8.47
C ARG A 808 -32.75 -10.95 9.50
N ASP A 809 -34.03 -10.77 9.22
CA ASP A 809 -35.15 -11.07 10.13
C ASP A 809 -36.03 -12.16 9.51
N PHE A 810 -36.44 -13.15 10.29
CA PHE A 810 -37.39 -14.17 9.82
C PHE A 810 -38.33 -14.70 10.89
N THR A 811 -39.45 -15.24 10.42
CA THR A 811 -40.47 -15.90 11.24
C THR A 811 -40.81 -17.25 10.65
N VAL A 812 -40.85 -18.30 11.49
CA VAL A 812 -41.33 -19.63 11.12
C VAL A 812 -42.60 -19.95 11.90
N GLN A 813 -43.65 -20.28 11.15
CA GLN A 813 -44.87 -20.86 11.69
C GLN A 813 -44.93 -22.35 11.34
N THR A 814 -45.54 -23.14 12.20
CA THR A 814 -45.77 -24.57 11.98
C THR A 814 -47.25 -24.89 11.99
N SER A 815 -47.63 -25.94 11.26
CA SER A 815 -49.00 -26.45 11.23
C SER A 815 -49.02 -27.96 11.05
N THR A 816 -50.03 -28.63 11.63
CA THR A 816 -50.30 -30.05 11.40
C THR A 816 -51.24 -30.30 10.23
N ASP A 817 -51.97 -29.30 9.76
CA ASP A 817 -53.02 -29.43 8.73
C ASP A 817 -52.86 -28.44 7.56
N GLY A 818 -51.92 -27.50 7.65
CA GLY A 818 -51.69 -26.44 6.66
C GLY A 818 -52.67 -25.27 6.77
N VAL A 819 -53.59 -25.29 7.74
CA VAL A 819 -54.67 -24.30 7.92
C VAL A 819 -54.50 -23.53 9.23
N LEU A 820 -54.29 -24.23 10.35
CA LEU A 820 -54.06 -23.63 11.66
C LEU A 820 -52.57 -23.45 11.91
N TRP A 821 -52.15 -22.20 12.08
CA TRP A 821 -50.75 -21.82 12.18
C TRP A 821 -50.39 -21.34 13.58
N GLN A 822 -49.27 -21.84 14.11
CA GLN A 822 -48.65 -21.36 15.32
C GLN A 822 -47.26 -20.80 15.00
N THR A 823 -46.95 -19.60 15.50
CA THR A 823 -45.59 -19.07 15.42
C THR A 823 -44.67 -19.87 16.34
N THR A 824 -43.65 -20.48 15.74
CA THR A 824 -42.70 -21.37 16.42
C THR A 824 -41.34 -20.70 16.60
N LEU A 825 -40.93 -19.89 15.63
CA LEU A 825 -39.75 -19.04 15.73
C LEU A 825 -40.09 -17.64 15.21
N ALA A 826 -39.67 -16.62 15.95
CA ALA A 826 -39.52 -15.26 15.45
C ALA A 826 -38.11 -14.83 15.85
N ARG A 827 -37.30 -14.41 14.86
CA ARG A 827 -35.88 -14.11 15.04
C ARG A 827 -35.57 -12.76 14.37
N PRO A 828 -35.82 -11.64 15.06
CA PRO A 828 -35.29 -10.35 14.65
C PRO A 828 -33.77 -10.35 14.83
N ASN A 829 -33.05 -9.72 13.90
CA ASN A 829 -31.59 -9.69 13.81
C ASN A 829 -30.97 -11.09 13.92
N ALA A 830 -31.55 -12.07 13.22
CA ALA A 830 -31.03 -13.42 13.20
C ALA A 830 -29.62 -13.46 12.59
N PHE A 831 -29.42 -12.66 11.54
CA PHE A 831 -28.12 -12.44 10.92
C PHE A 831 -27.77 -10.97 11.06
N SER A 832 -26.62 -10.67 11.64
CA SER A 832 -26.08 -9.31 11.73
C SER A 832 -24.66 -9.28 11.18
N TYR A 833 -24.20 -8.11 10.79
CA TYR A 833 -22.85 -7.91 10.27
C TYR A 833 -22.16 -6.74 10.97
N GLU A 834 -20.83 -6.74 10.91
CA GLU A 834 -20.03 -5.58 11.27
C GLU A 834 -19.74 -4.73 10.03
N ILE A 835 -19.76 -3.40 10.17
CA ILE A 835 -19.33 -2.48 9.11
C ILE A 835 -18.00 -2.95 8.47
N PRO A 836 -17.81 -2.76 7.16
CA PRO A 836 -18.59 -1.90 6.28
C PRO A 836 -19.69 -2.62 5.50
N ARG A 837 -19.77 -3.96 5.52
CA ARG A 837 -20.76 -4.72 4.74
C ARG A 837 -20.94 -6.15 5.27
N PRO A 838 -22.06 -6.82 4.94
CA PRO A 838 -22.20 -8.26 5.17
C PRO A 838 -21.10 -9.06 4.45
N THR A 839 -20.64 -10.13 5.10
CA THR A 839 -19.60 -11.05 4.60
C THR A 839 -20.10 -12.50 4.62
N ALA A 840 -19.43 -13.42 3.92
CA ALA A 840 -19.76 -14.85 3.95
C ALA A 840 -19.99 -15.40 5.38
N PRO A 841 -19.10 -15.20 6.37
CA PRO A 841 -19.32 -15.71 7.72
C PRO A 841 -20.52 -15.10 8.45
N ASP A 842 -20.94 -13.88 8.11
CA ASP A 842 -22.12 -13.25 8.73
C ASP A 842 -23.43 -13.90 8.24
N LEU A 843 -23.44 -14.36 6.99
CA LEU A 843 -24.63 -14.86 6.29
C LEU A 843 -24.69 -16.40 6.20
N HIS A 844 -23.63 -17.08 6.65
CA HIS A 844 -23.54 -18.54 6.68
C HIS A 844 -24.55 -19.17 7.65
N TYR A 845 -24.81 -20.47 7.50
CA TYR A 845 -25.74 -21.25 8.32
C TYR A 845 -25.74 -20.93 9.82
N GLN A 846 -26.93 -20.69 10.35
CA GLN A 846 -27.22 -20.67 11.79
C GLN A 846 -28.25 -21.73 12.17
N VAL A 847 -28.05 -22.35 13.34
CA VAL A 847 -28.94 -23.41 13.86
C VAL A 847 -29.79 -22.87 15.01
N PHE A 848 -31.10 -22.91 14.84
CA PHE A 848 -32.10 -22.51 15.83
C PHE A 848 -32.74 -23.75 16.44
N THR A 849 -32.29 -24.13 17.64
CA THR A 849 -32.86 -25.26 18.39
C THR A 849 -34.15 -24.84 19.09
N LEU A 850 -35.17 -25.69 19.05
CA LEU A 850 -36.43 -25.48 19.77
C LEU A 850 -36.34 -26.08 21.17
N ASP A 851 -36.62 -25.28 22.20
CA ASP A 851 -36.61 -25.73 23.60
C ASP A 851 -37.60 -26.89 23.83
N THR A 852 -38.75 -26.82 23.15
CA THR A 852 -39.75 -27.89 23.11
C THR A 852 -40.00 -28.27 21.65
N PRO A 853 -39.73 -29.52 21.25
CA PRO A 853 -40.02 -29.96 19.89
C PRO A 853 -41.51 -29.80 19.53
N VAL A 854 -41.80 -29.29 18.33
CA VAL A 854 -43.16 -28.96 17.88
C VAL A 854 -43.63 -29.94 16.81
N GLN A 855 -44.81 -30.54 17.00
CA GLN A 855 -45.40 -31.42 15.99
C GLN A 855 -45.88 -30.61 14.79
N ALA A 856 -45.45 -30.96 13.58
CA ALA A 856 -45.82 -30.29 12.35
C ALA A 856 -45.79 -31.23 11.14
N GLU A 857 -46.62 -30.95 10.14
CA GLU A 857 -46.52 -31.48 8.78
C GLU A 857 -46.13 -30.35 7.79
N TYR A 858 -46.39 -29.10 8.15
CA TYR A 858 -46.11 -27.93 7.34
C TYR A 858 -45.31 -26.90 8.13
N ILE A 859 -44.44 -26.18 7.41
CA ILE A 859 -43.89 -24.90 7.87
C ILE A 859 -44.34 -23.78 6.95
N ARG A 860 -44.47 -22.57 7.50
CA ARG A 860 -44.55 -21.33 6.74
C ARG A 860 -43.38 -20.46 7.16
N PHE A 861 -42.47 -20.22 6.22
CA PHE A 861 -41.30 -19.39 6.42
C PHE A 861 -41.57 -17.97 5.89
N TRP A 862 -41.38 -16.97 6.72
CA TRP A 862 -41.50 -15.54 6.37
C TRP A 862 -40.11 -14.92 6.32
N ALA A 863 -39.80 -14.27 5.20
CA ALA A 863 -38.61 -13.45 5.02
C ALA A 863 -38.96 -11.99 5.40
N ASP A 864 -38.75 -11.65 6.68
CA ASP A 864 -39.33 -10.44 7.27
C ASP A 864 -38.54 -9.17 6.90
N ALA A 865 -37.21 -9.24 6.85
CA ALA A 865 -36.37 -8.11 6.45
C ALA A 865 -35.01 -8.51 5.86
N PRO A 866 -34.46 -7.72 4.92
CA PRO A 866 -33.10 -7.85 4.44
C PRO A 866 -32.08 -7.13 5.34
N GLN A 867 -30.79 -7.32 5.09
CA GLN A 867 -29.71 -6.61 5.79
C GLN A 867 -29.77 -5.09 5.57
N GLY A 868 -29.99 -4.67 4.32
CA GLY A 868 -30.01 -3.26 3.92
C GLY A 868 -31.36 -2.59 4.13
N GLU A 869 -31.34 -1.37 4.65
CA GLU A 869 -32.55 -0.65 5.05
C GLU A 869 -33.37 -0.13 3.86
N THR A 870 -32.74 0.01 2.68
CA THR A 870 -33.42 0.47 1.45
C THR A 870 -33.80 -0.66 0.50
N LYS A 871 -33.42 -1.90 0.81
CA LYS A 871 -33.75 -3.05 -0.04
C LYS A 871 -35.22 -3.45 0.08
N ALA A 872 -35.86 -3.65 -1.08
CA ALA A 872 -37.25 -4.10 -1.17
C ALA A 872 -37.39 -5.62 -1.15
N ASN A 873 -36.33 -6.34 -1.53
CA ASN A 873 -36.28 -7.79 -1.59
C ASN A 873 -35.42 -8.37 -0.47
N VAL A 874 -35.69 -9.63 -0.16
CA VAL A 874 -34.97 -10.47 0.78
C VAL A 874 -34.56 -11.75 0.05
N GLN A 875 -33.33 -12.18 0.26
CA GLN A 875 -32.79 -13.43 -0.27
C GLN A 875 -32.51 -14.41 0.85
N VAL A 876 -33.00 -15.63 0.69
CA VAL A 876 -32.84 -16.74 1.63
C VAL A 876 -32.12 -17.87 0.90
N ALA A 877 -30.93 -18.25 1.37
CA ALA A 877 -30.16 -19.30 0.72
C ALA A 877 -30.82 -20.66 0.96
N GLU A 878 -31.10 -21.00 2.22
CA GLU A 878 -31.52 -22.35 2.58
C GLU A 878 -32.28 -22.39 3.91
N VAL A 879 -33.28 -23.28 4.01
CA VAL A 879 -34.07 -23.56 5.21
C VAL A 879 -34.16 -25.07 5.42
N GLN A 880 -33.50 -25.56 6.46
CA GLN A 880 -33.44 -27.00 6.80
C GLN A 880 -34.19 -27.29 8.09
N VAL A 881 -34.98 -28.36 8.10
CA VAL A 881 -35.84 -28.72 9.24
C VAL A 881 -35.48 -30.12 9.73
N PHE A 882 -35.16 -30.24 11.02
CA PHE A 882 -34.69 -31.50 11.59
C PHE A 882 -35.55 -31.96 12.77
N SER A 883 -35.73 -33.28 12.87
CA SER A 883 -36.39 -33.96 13.99
C SER A 883 -35.47 -35.01 14.61
N LYS A 884 -35.56 -35.19 15.93
CA LYS A 884 -34.89 -36.28 16.65
C LYS A 884 -35.70 -37.58 16.69
N THR A 885 -36.96 -37.56 16.26
CA THR A 885 -37.90 -38.68 16.45
C THR A 885 -38.34 -39.33 15.14
N VAL A 886 -38.05 -38.71 14.00
CA VAL A 886 -38.42 -39.25 12.69
C VAL A 886 -37.49 -40.40 12.32
N THR A 887 -38.05 -41.48 11.77
CA THR A 887 -37.32 -42.68 11.34
C THR A 887 -37.78 -43.06 9.93
N GLY A 888 -36.93 -43.77 9.17
CA GLY A 888 -37.33 -44.30 7.86
C GLY A 888 -37.35 -43.29 6.71
N ILE A 889 -36.76 -42.11 6.86
CA ILE A 889 -36.66 -41.13 5.77
C ILE A 889 -35.39 -41.41 4.98
N GLU A 890 -35.55 -41.64 3.67
CA GLU A 890 -34.44 -41.77 2.72
C GLU A 890 -34.65 -40.78 1.57
N PRO A 891 -33.56 -40.23 1.00
CA PRO A 891 -33.67 -39.43 -0.21
C PRO A 891 -34.38 -40.21 -1.33
N LEU A 892 -35.19 -39.50 -2.10
CA LEU A 892 -35.78 -40.02 -3.32
C LEU A 892 -34.64 -40.43 -4.30
N PRO A 893 -34.88 -41.42 -5.17
CA PRO A 893 -33.95 -41.72 -6.24
C PRO A 893 -33.63 -40.44 -7.04
N PRO A 894 -32.38 -40.22 -7.45
CA PRO A 894 -32.05 -39.08 -8.29
C PRO A 894 -32.95 -39.09 -9.52
N GLN A 895 -33.46 -37.91 -9.90
CA GLN A 895 -34.20 -37.78 -11.14
C GLN A 895 -33.30 -38.23 -12.30
N PRO A 896 -33.83 -38.93 -13.32
CA PRO A 896 -33.04 -39.24 -14.49
C PRO A 896 -32.47 -37.93 -15.08
N PRO A 897 -31.25 -37.94 -15.63
CA PRO A 897 -30.68 -36.76 -16.27
C PRO A 897 -31.65 -36.22 -17.31
N ASP A 898 -31.72 -34.89 -17.43
CA ASP A 898 -32.47 -34.29 -18.53
C ASP A 898 -31.93 -34.80 -19.87
N PRO A 899 -32.81 -35.06 -20.86
CA PRO A 899 -32.36 -35.45 -22.19
C PRO A 899 -31.46 -34.36 -22.79
N PRO A 900 -30.41 -34.72 -23.56
CA PRO A 900 -29.51 -33.75 -24.15
C PRO A 900 -30.29 -32.73 -24.98
N VAL A 901 -30.07 -31.44 -24.71
CA VAL A 901 -30.62 -30.36 -25.51
C VAL A 901 -29.61 -30.04 -26.62
N THR A 902 -30.04 -30.13 -27.88
CA THR A 902 -29.23 -29.66 -29.03
C THR A 902 -29.68 -28.25 -29.38
N ASP A 903 -28.74 -27.31 -29.40
CA ASP A 903 -28.99 -25.93 -29.78
C ASP A 903 -28.20 -25.54 -31.04
N THR A 904 -28.73 -24.59 -31.79
CA THR A 904 -28.13 -24.06 -33.02
C THR A 904 -28.08 -22.54 -32.95
N GLY A 905 -26.94 -21.96 -33.34
CA GLY A 905 -26.66 -20.54 -33.21
C GLY A 905 -25.61 -20.07 -34.21
N THR A 906 -25.40 -18.75 -34.25
CA THR A 906 -24.42 -18.11 -35.16
C THR A 906 -23.34 -17.43 -34.34
N ILE A 907 -22.08 -17.58 -34.73
CA ILE A 907 -20.97 -16.81 -34.15
C ILE A 907 -21.00 -15.42 -34.81
N ALA A 908 -21.38 -14.39 -34.04
CA ALA A 908 -21.37 -13.02 -34.54
C ALA A 908 -19.96 -12.41 -34.45
N VAL A 909 -19.54 -11.68 -35.50
CA VAL A 909 -18.32 -10.87 -35.48
C VAL A 909 -18.48 -9.76 -34.43
N ALA A 910 -17.46 -9.55 -33.60
CA ALA A 910 -17.48 -8.57 -32.51
C ALA A 910 -17.90 -7.16 -32.99
N ASN A 911 -18.81 -6.52 -32.26
CA ASN A 911 -19.19 -5.12 -32.46
C ASN A 911 -18.58 -4.25 -31.33
N PRO A 912 -17.55 -3.43 -31.59
CA PRO A 912 -16.82 -2.69 -30.56
C PRO A 912 -17.51 -1.40 -30.05
N SER A 913 -18.82 -1.22 -30.23
CA SER A 913 -19.44 0.12 -30.18
C SER A 913 -20.43 0.42 -29.03
N VAL A 914 -20.45 -0.32 -27.91
CA VAL A 914 -21.30 0.05 -26.75
C VAL A 914 -20.55 -0.14 -25.43
N GLY A 915 -20.08 0.98 -24.86
CA GLY A 915 -19.37 1.05 -23.58
C GLY A 915 -20.29 0.88 -22.37
N GLN A 916 -20.47 -0.36 -21.94
CA GLN A 916 -20.81 -0.69 -20.56
C GLN A 916 -19.65 -1.48 -19.95
N VAL A 917 -19.26 -1.12 -18.73
CA VAL A 917 -18.01 -1.49 -18.05
C VAL A 917 -18.14 -2.84 -17.33
N ASP A 918 -18.57 -3.89 -18.03
CA ASP A 918 -18.68 -5.24 -17.42
C ASP A 918 -18.35 -6.39 -18.40
N ASP A 919 -17.49 -6.15 -19.39
CA ASP A 919 -16.97 -7.22 -20.26
C ASP A 919 -15.53 -6.90 -20.67
N THR A 920 -14.58 -7.42 -19.90
CA THR A 920 -13.15 -7.42 -20.20
C THR A 920 -12.68 -8.69 -20.90
N THR A 921 -13.56 -9.47 -21.55
CA THR A 921 -13.14 -10.70 -22.24
C THR A 921 -13.13 -10.53 -23.77
N GLY A 922 -11.94 -10.65 -24.36
CA GLY A 922 -11.84 -11.01 -25.77
C GLY A 922 -12.60 -12.31 -26.02
N VAL A 923 -13.46 -12.31 -27.05
CA VAL A 923 -14.29 -13.42 -27.59
C VAL A 923 -14.29 -14.69 -26.72
N THR A 924 -15.08 -14.70 -25.65
CA THR A 924 -15.46 -15.93 -24.94
C THR A 924 -16.70 -16.55 -25.59
N ALA A 925 -17.07 -17.78 -25.18
CA ALA A 925 -18.18 -18.58 -25.71
C ALA A 925 -19.55 -17.87 -25.78
N THR A 926 -19.66 -16.68 -25.19
CA THR A 926 -20.74 -15.69 -25.26
C THR A 926 -21.03 -15.17 -26.67
N ALA A 927 -20.14 -15.38 -27.65
CA ALA A 927 -20.37 -14.99 -29.05
C ALA A 927 -21.34 -15.92 -29.81
N PHE A 928 -21.74 -17.05 -29.21
CA PHE A 928 -22.77 -17.92 -29.77
C PHE A 928 -24.16 -17.38 -29.42
N ARG A 929 -24.84 -16.75 -30.38
CA ARG A 929 -26.25 -16.42 -30.22
C ARG A 929 -27.09 -17.66 -30.48
N SER A 930 -27.54 -18.29 -29.38
CA SER A 930 -28.62 -19.28 -29.39
C SER A 930 -29.89 -18.71 -30.01
N THR A 931 -30.70 -19.56 -30.63
CA THR A 931 -32.05 -19.20 -31.11
C THR A 931 -33.13 -19.34 -30.03
N CYS A 932 -32.79 -19.83 -28.84
CA CYS A 932 -33.73 -20.15 -27.77
C CYS A 932 -33.84 -19.02 -26.72
N ALA A 933 -35.06 -18.64 -26.35
CA ALA A 933 -35.37 -17.45 -25.52
C ALA A 933 -35.40 -17.69 -23.99
N VAL A 934 -34.40 -18.42 -23.43
CA VAL A 934 -34.04 -18.55 -21.98
C VAL A 934 -34.98 -19.48 -21.15
N PRO A 935 -34.67 -20.03 -19.93
CA PRO A 935 -33.42 -20.12 -19.07
C PRO A 935 -33.11 -21.52 -18.39
N PRO A 936 -32.10 -21.68 -17.47
CA PRO A 936 -31.20 -20.70 -16.83
C PRO A 936 -29.68 -20.99 -16.83
N LEU A 937 -28.88 -19.97 -16.51
CA LEU A 937 -27.56 -20.12 -15.88
C LEU A 937 -27.76 -20.78 -14.50
N ALA A 938 -27.22 -21.97 -14.27
CA ALA A 938 -27.20 -22.67 -12.98
C ALA A 938 -25.74 -22.93 -12.61
N VAL A 939 -25.18 -22.36 -11.53
CA VAL A 939 -25.27 -22.83 -10.13
C VAL A 939 -25.22 -24.36 -10.04
N GLY A 940 -24.06 -24.86 -9.62
CA GLY A 940 -23.72 -26.23 -9.19
C GLY A 940 -24.77 -27.32 -9.37
N ILE A 941 -24.53 -28.21 -10.35
CA ILE A 941 -24.64 -29.69 -10.36
C ILE A 941 -24.76 -30.19 -11.82
N ASP A 942 -25.16 -29.34 -12.77
CA ASP A 942 -25.17 -29.67 -14.20
C ASP A 942 -24.05 -28.94 -14.94
N GLY A 943 -22.96 -29.65 -15.23
CA GLY A 943 -21.91 -29.13 -16.12
C GLY A 943 -22.44 -29.06 -17.55
N TRP A 944 -22.50 -27.86 -18.13
CA TRP A 944 -22.75 -27.67 -19.56
C TRP A 944 -21.48 -27.96 -20.36
N GLY A 945 -21.46 -29.11 -21.05
CA GLY A 945 -20.43 -29.44 -22.01
C GLY A 945 -20.87 -29.09 -23.44
N ASN A 946 -20.35 -28.00 -24.01
CA ASN A 946 -20.55 -27.70 -25.42
C ASN A 946 -19.55 -28.50 -26.27
N GLN A 947 -20.01 -29.52 -26.98
CA GLN A 947 -19.20 -30.18 -27.99
C GLN A 947 -19.33 -29.43 -29.33
N LEU A 948 -18.37 -28.56 -29.63
CA LEU A 948 -18.30 -27.92 -30.94
C LEU A 948 -17.89 -28.96 -32.00
N PRO A 949 -18.41 -28.85 -33.24
CA PRO A 949 -17.94 -29.68 -34.35
C PRO A 949 -16.43 -29.50 -34.54
N ARG A 950 -15.72 -30.59 -34.87
CA ARG A 950 -14.28 -30.54 -35.16
C ARG A 950 -14.05 -29.61 -36.36
N SER A 951 -13.00 -28.79 -36.29
CA SER A 951 -12.61 -27.90 -37.40
C SER A 951 -12.35 -28.71 -38.68
N GLY A 952 -13.32 -28.70 -39.60
CA GLY A 952 -13.22 -29.41 -40.88
C GLY A 952 -14.50 -30.10 -41.35
N GLU A 953 -15.50 -30.28 -40.50
CA GLU A 953 -16.82 -30.75 -40.92
C GLU A 953 -17.68 -29.55 -41.33
N ARG A 954 -17.76 -29.30 -42.65
CA ARG A 954 -18.67 -28.31 -43.26
C ARG A 954 -20.05 -28.90 -43.50
#